data_AF-A0A0R2XK25-F1
#
_entry.id   AF-A0A0R2XK25-F1
#
_cell.length_a   1.000
_cell.length_b   1.000
_cell.length_c   1.000
_cell.angle_alpha   90.00
_cell.angle_beta   90.00
_cell.angle_gamma   90.00
#
_symmetry.space_group_name_H-M   'P 1'
#
loop_
_entity.id
_entity.type
_entity.pdbx_description
1 polymer ?
#
loop_
_entity_poly.entity_id
_entity_poly.type
_entity_poly.pdbx_seq_one_letter_code
_entity_poly.pdbx_strand_id
1 'polypeptide(L)'
;MKQGNAKEEGSILGIEGGGTKTSWILLRPRGQKLAGGVVGGSNVMLVGRDGLRKVLREVARKLPQVPSAIGAAFAGARGKKEMDMARGVLRQVWPRATKVVVGQDTDSALGAAWGVEDGFLVIAGTGSNVVGRVKGRKYGAGGHGHILGDAGSGYDLAQRAIRAVLRERDREGKAPALAATLMAHSGAGDLDHLVREVYRGHGKEWLAGFAPGILRAAERRDPLACRVVRASALELAEMAGELAKRVGVRRPRWALTGGLFQNGFYRQSFVRALRGIISGTEISVLKIPGEVGAARMVAGSSLRVGEEVDTERPLVSVGKLPTERTNPRSRGMHQKSVKQLVQLFVSEEAFTVRALRRARREIEQAAGVVAKCLQSGGRLFYVGAGTSGRLGVLDASEMPPTFQAPPEQVQAILAGGPEAIFRAQEGAEDDAEAGGRAVFERRLGRKDVLVGLTASGRTPFVHGALREGRRSGAATILVTAHPSWLPEKGTVWPDAVVRLDVGPELIAGSTRLKAGTVTKMVCNILSSIGMIRLGRVYDNLMVNVVPSNEKLRARAVRLVQVLRGLHKKSVDQLVRLFVEEEAFTVRGLRKASGEIQKAAGIVSRALQQGGRLFYVGAGTSGRLGVLDASEMPPTFQAPPEQVQAILAGGPEAIFRAQEGAEDDAEAGGRAVFERRLGRKDVLVGLTASGRTPFVHGALRAGRRSGAATILVTAHPSWRPEKGTVRPDAVVRLDVGPELIAGSTRLKAGTVTKMVCNILSSIGMIRLGRVY
;
A
#
# COMPACT_ATOMS: atom_id res chain seq x y z
N MET A 1 15.92 51.07 -18.52
CA MET A 1 14.64 50.45 -18.96
C MET A 1 13.71 50.38 -17.75
N LYS A 2 12.58 51.09 -17.80
CA LYS A 2 11.59 51.14 -16.72
C LYS A 2 11.05 49.74 -16.44
N GLN A 3 11.10 49.32 -15.18
CA GLN A 3 10.30 48.21 -14.65
C GLN A 3 8.83 48.53 -14.92
N GLY A 4 8.24 47.83 -15.88
CA GLY A 4 6.80 47.89 -16.11
C GLY A 4 6.09 47.22 -14.94
N ASN A 5 5.28 48.01 -14.22
CA ASN A 5 4.23 47.49 -13.33
C ASN A 5 3.43 46.41 -14.07
N ALA A 6 3.59 45.15 -13.67
CA ALA A 6 2.65 44.11 -14.03
C ALA A 6 1.30 44.52 -13.42
N LYS A 7 0.37 45.01 -14.24
CA LYS A 7 -1.04 45.16 -13.86
C LYS A 7 -1.46 43.85 -13.18
N GLU A 8 -2.02 43.92 -11.98
CA GLU A 8 -2.63 42.77 -11.29
C GLU A 8 -3.67 42.14 -12.23
N GLU A 9 -3.28 41.12 -12.99
CA GLU A 9 -4.24 40.30 -13.73
C GLU A 9 -5.17 39.64 -12.69
N GLY A 10 -6.47 39.89 -12.81
CA GLY A 10 -7.46 39.37 -11.85
C GLY A 10 -7.38 37.86 -11.69
N SER A 11 -7.53 37.33 -10.48
CA SER A 11 -7.43 35.88 -10.20
C SER A 11 -8.80 35.23 -9.94
N ILE A 12 -8.91 33.95 -10.29
CA ILE A 12 -10.13 33.16 -10.19
C ILE A 12 -9.92 32.06 -9.14
N LEU A 13 -10.74 32.07 -8.10
CA LEU A 13 -10.75 31.04 -7.06
C LEU A 13 -11.82 29.99 -7.36
N GLY A 14 -11.41 28.74 -7.53
CA GLY A 14 -12.28 27.58 -7.57
C GLY A 14 -12.32 26.87 -6.22
N ILE A 15 -13.51 26.49 -5.75
CA ILE A 15 -13.72 25.77 -4.48
C ILE A 15 -14.67 24.60 -4.70
N GLU A 16 -14.26 23.40 -4.32
CA GLU A 16 -15.13 22.23 -4.23
C GLU A 16 -15.19 21.72 -2.79
N GLY A 17 -16.34 21.92 -2.14
CA GLY A 17 -16.56 21.56 -0.75
C GLY A 17 -17.37 20.27 -0.59
N GLY A 18 -16.78 19.27 0.06
CA GLY A 18 -17.40 17.99 0.36
C GLY A 18 -17.75 17.82 1.84
N GLY A 19 -18.22 16.62 2.20
CA GLY A 19 -18.55 16.25 3.59
C GLY A 19 -17.34 16.20 4.52
N THR A 20 -16.19 15.73 4.02
CA THR A 20 -14.98 15.50 4.83
C THR A 20 -13.87 16.51 4.57
N LYS A 21 -13.80 17.06 3.35
CA LYS A 21 -12.76 17.99 2.91
C LYS A 21 -13.30 19.04 1.94
N THR A 22 -12.57 20.13 1.77
CA THR A 22 -12.83 21.17 0.77
C THR A 22 -11.55 21.49 0.02
N SER A 23 -11.55 21.23 -1.29
CA SER A 23 -10.44 21.54 -2.20
C SER A 23 -10.61 22.94 -2.76
N TRP A 24 -9.49 23.64 -3.00
CA TRP A 24 -9.52 24.95 -3.63
C TRP A 24 -8.29 25.18 -4.51
N ILE A 25 -8.47 26.01 -5.54
CA ILE A 25 -7.41 26.40 -6.47
C ILE A 25 -7.56 27.87 -6.87
N LEU A 26 -6.45 28.61 -6.89
CA LEU A 26 -6.40 29.98 -7.38
C LEU A 26 -5.67 30.00 -8.73
N LEU A 27 -6.31 30.56 -9.75
CA LEU A 27 -5.83 30.58 -11.12
C LEU A 27 -5.72 32.02 -11.66
N ARG A 28 -4.81 32.26 -12.59
CA ARG A 28 -4.83 33.45 -13.46
C ARG A 28 -5.91 33.28 -14.55
N PRO A 29 -6.32 34.36 -15.25
CA PRO A 29 -7.35 34.29 -16.31
C PRO A 29 -7.00 33.33 -17.45
N ARG A 30 -5.69 33.12 -17.70
CA ARG A 30 -5.17 32.19 -18.71
C ARG A 30 -5.03 30.74 -18.21
N GLY A 31 -5.54 30.41 -17.01
CA GLY A 31 -5.53 29.05 -16.46
C GLY A 31 -4.27 28.67 -15.68
N GLN A 32 -3.26 29.54 -15.58
CA GLN A 32 -2.04 29.27 -14.80
C GLN A 32 -2.36 29.21 -13.29
N LYS A 33 -1.92 28.14 -12.62
CA LYS A 33 -2.09 27.96 -11.17
C LYS A 33 -1.19 28.91 -10.38
N LEU A 34 -1.80 29.67 -9.47
CA LEU A 34 -1.10 30.51 -8.49
C LEU A 34 -0.92 29.80 -7.15
N ALA A 35 -1.97 29.12 -6.69
CA ALA A 35 -1.97 28.36 -5.43
C ALA A 35 -3.10 27.32 -5.43
N GLY A 36 -3.05 26.39 -4.49
CA GLY A 36 -4.15 25.46 -4.25
C GLY A 36 -3.94 24.69 -2.95
N GLY A 37 -4.97 24.02 -2.46
CA GLY A 37 -4.86 23.23 -1.26
C GLY A 37 -6.18 22.58 -0.85
N VAL A 38 -6.16 21.96 0.33
CA VAL A 38 -7.30 21.31 0.95
C VAL A 38 -7.46 21.81 2.38
N VAL A 39 -8.70 21.95 2.83
CA VAL A 39 -9.10 22.30 4.20
C VAL A 39 -10.21 21.35 4.68
N GLY A 40 -10.70 21.51 5.92
CA GLY A 40 -11.76 20.69 6.47
C GLY A 40 -13.07 20.74 5.67
N GLY A 41 -13.93 19.73 5.85
CA GLY A 41 -15.20 19.59 5.14
C GLY A 41 -16.11 20.81 5.27
N SER A 42 -16.86 21.10 4.21
CA SER A 42 -17.75 22.26 4.14
C SER A 42 -19.10 21.93 3.52
N ASN A 43 -19.62 20.74 3.79
CA ASN A 43 -20.99 20.39 3.44
C ASN A 43 -21.94 21.36 4.15
N VAL A 44 -22.62 22.20 3.38
CA VAL A 44 -23.38 23.36 3.88
C VAL A 44 -24.52 22.96 4.82
N MET A 45 -25.05 21.75 4.67
CA MET A 45 -26.10 21.21 5.54
C MET A 45 -25.55 20.73 6.89
N LEU A 46 -24.32 20.22 6.90
CA LEU A 46 -23.68 19.69 8.11
C LEU A 46 -23.00 20.80 8.93
N VAL A 47 -22.31 21.73 8.26
CA VAL A 47 -21.49 22.74 8.95
C VAL A 47 -22.22 24.06 9.19
N GLY A 48 -23.32 24.31 8.48
CA GLY A 48 -24.07 25.56 8.54
C GLY A 48 -23.26 26.80 8.16
N ARG A 49 -23.81 27.98 8.44
CA ARG A 49 -23.21 29.28 8.06
C ARG A 49 -21.86 29.53 8.72
N ASP A 50 -21.76 29.29 10.03
CA ASP A 50 -20.56 29.60 10.81
C ASP A 50 -19.42 28.63 10.54
N GLY A 51 -19.73 27.33 10.41
CA GLY A 51 -18.75 26.33 10.02
C GLY A 51 -18.19 26.61 8.63
N LEU A 52 -19.06 26.92 7.66
CA LEU A 52 -18.63 27.31 6.32
C LEU A 52 -17.73 28.55 6.34
N ARG A 53 -18.10 29.57 7.14
CA ARG A 53 -17.30 30.80 7.30
C ARG A 53 -15.91 30.50 7.86
N LYS A 54 -15.81 29.60 8.84
CA LYS A 54 -14.54 29.17 9.43
C LYS A 54 -13.64 28.51 8.38
N VAL A 55 -14.19 27.57 7.62
CA VAL A 55 -13.46 26.87 6.55
C VAL A 55 -12.98 27.85 5.47
N LEU A 56 -13.85 28.75 5.00
CA LEU A 56 -13.49 29.72 3.96
C LEU A 56 -12.47 30.77 4.44
N ARG A 57 -12.48 31.16 5.72
CA ARG A 57 -11.41 31.99 6.31
C ARG A 57 -10.06 31.26 6.34
N GLU A 58 -10.07 29.95 6.56
CA GLU A 58 -8.84 29.15 6.47
C GLU A 58 -8.28 29.17 5.05
N VAL A 59 -9.15 29.03 4.03
CA VAL A 59 -8.77 29.19 2.62
C VAL A 59 -8.18 30.58 2.38
N ALA A 60 -8.87 31.64 2.82
CA ALA A 60 -8.43 33.02 2.64
C ALA A 60 -7.02 33.28 3.19
N ARG A 61 -6.67 32.70 4.34
CA ARG A 61 -5.32 32.81 4.94
C ARG A 61 -4.22 32.16 4.11
N LYS A 62 -4.56 31.25 3.20
CA LYS A 62 -3.62 30.49 2.36
C LYS A 62 -3.50 31.05 0.94
N LEU A 63 -4.28 32.06 0.57
CA LEU A 63 -4.24 32.65 -0.76
C LEU A 63 -3.08 33.65 -0.90
N PRO A 64 -2.30 33.61 -1.99
CA PRO A 64 -1.23 34.57 -2.23
C PRO A 64 -1.75 35.97 -2.60
N GLN A 65 -3.00 36.07 -3.06
CA GLN A 65 -3.66 37.33 -3.40
C GLN A 65 -5.18 37.19 -3.29
N VAL A 66 -5.89 38.32 -3.24
CA VAL A 66 -7.36 38.34 -3.19
C VAL A 66 -7.94 37.94 -4.56
N PRO A 67 -8.92 37.03 -4.61
CA PRO A 67 -9.55 36.65 -5.86
C PRO A 67 -10.48 37.75 -6.39
N SER A 68 -10.44 38.00 -7.70
CA SER A 68 -11.39 38.88 -8.38
C SER A 68 -12.69 38.15 -8.72
N ALA A 69 -12.64 36.83 -8.88
CA ALA A 69 -13.81 36.01 -9.21
C ALA A 69 -13.77 34.68 -8.45
N ILE A 70 -14.93 34.16 -8.05
CA ILE A 70 -15.04 32.96 -7.22
C ILE A 70 -16.11 32.02 -7.77
N GLY A 71 -15.71 30.77 -8.01
CA GLY A 71 -16.61 29.68 -8.35
C GLY A 71 -16.54 28.65 -7.26
N ALA A 72 -17.67 28.37 -6.63
CA ALA A 72 -17.73 27.47 -5.49
C ALA A 72 -18.87 26.47 -5.64
N ALA A 73 -18.59 25.20 -5.37
CA ALA A 73 -19.58 24.15 -5.39
C ALA A 73 -19.52 23.38 -4.07
N PHE A 74 -20.66 23.21 -3.41
CA PHE A 74 -20.73 22.59 -2.08
C PHE A 74 -21.70 21.41 -2.05
N ALA A 75 -21.24 20.29 -1.50
CA ALA A 75 -22.11 19.19 -1.11
C ALA A 75 -23.18 19.70 -0.13
N GLY A 76 -24.41 19.25 -0.32
CA GLY A 76 -25.56 19.71 0.47
C GLY A 76 -26.20 21.01 -0.01
N ALA A 77 -25.60 21.75 -0.96
CA ALA A 77 -26.19 22.97 -1.53
C ALA A 77 -27.25 22.64 -2.59
N ARG A 78 -28.29 21.90 -2.21
CA ARG A 78 -29.29 21.35 -3.14
C ARG A 78 -30.35 22.38 -3.54
N GLY A 79 -30.65 23.34 -2.68
CA GLY A 79 -31.69 24.35 -2.88
C GLY A 79 -31.15 25.78 -2.95
N LYS A 80 -32.03 26.69 -3.37
CA LYS A 80 -31.74 28.13 -3.47
C LYS A 80 -31.29 28.71 -2.12
N LYS A 81 -31.94 28.29 -1.02
CA LYS A 81 -31.63 28.75 0.35
C LYS A 81 -30.18 28.47 0.74
N GLU A 82 -29.71 27.25 0.53
CA GLU A 82 -28.35 26.84 0.89
C GLU A 82 -27.32 27.52 0.00
N MET A 83 -27.60 27.65 -1.31
CA MET A 83 -26.74 28.36 -2.25
C MET A 83 -26.64 29.86 -1.92
N ASP A 84 -27.73 30.50 -1.55
CA ASP A 84 -27.77 31.91 -1.15
C ASP A 84 -27.00 32.15 0.16
N MET A 85 -27.13 31.23 1.13
CA MET A 85 -26.36 31.24 2.37
C MET A 85 -24.85 31.13 2.08
N ALA A 86 -24.44 30.14 1.28
CA ALA A 86 -23.04 29.96 0.89
C ALA A 86 -22.50 31.18 0.11
N ARG A 87 -23.29 31.76 -0.80
CA ARG A 87 -22.95 32.99 -1.52
C ARG A 87 -22.75 34.18 -0.57
N GLY A 88 -23.61 34.31 0.43
CA GLY A 88 -23.49 35.33 1.47
C GLY A 88 -22.19 35.20 2.26
N VAL A 89 -21.81 33.98 2.66
CA VAL A 89 -20.54 33.74 3.38
C VAL A 89 -19.34 34.04 2.47
N LEU A 90 -19.37 33.63 1.20
CA LEU A 90 -18.30 33.93 0.24
C LEU A 90 -18.08 35.43 0.07
N ARG A 91 -19.16 36.22 -0.07
CA ARG A 91 -19.09 37.68 -0.15
C ARG A 91 -18.58 38.33 1.14
N GLN A 92 -18.85 37.74 2.30
CA GLN A 92 -18.32 38.21 3.58
C GLN A 92 -16.81 37.95 3.71
N VAL A 93 -16.32 36.80 3.23
CA VAL A 93 -14.89 36.44 3.31
C VAL A 93 -14.09 37.19 2.24
N TRP A 94 -14.65 37.38 1.04
CA TRP A 94 -14.01 38.05 -0.09
C TRP A 94 -14.90 39.17 -0.66
N PRO A 95 -15.01 40.32 0.02
CA PRO A 95 -15.90 41.42 -0.39
C PRO A 95 -15.49 42.10 -1.70
N ARG A 96 -14.22 41.95 -2.12
CA ARG A 96 -13.68 42.54 -3.36
C ARG A 96 -13.88 41.66 -4.60
N ALA A 97 -14.43 40.45 -4.47
CA ALA A 97 -14.71 39.59 -5.61
C ALA A 97 -15.91 40.13 -6.40
N THR A 98 -15.70 40.51 -7.66
CA THR A 98 -16.73 41.11 -8.53
C THR A 98 -17.73 40.08 -9.05
N LYS A 99 -17.34 38.80 -9.12
CA LYS A 99 -18.20 37.70 -9.58
C LYS A 99 -18.13 36.51 -8.64
N VAL A 100 -19.28 36.03 -8.16
CA VAL A 100 -19.38 34.84 -7.29
C VAL A 100 -20.47 33.91 -7.83
N VAL A 101 -20.08 32.72 -8.27
CA VAL A 101 -20.99 31.65 -8.71
C VAL A 101 -20.96 30.55 -7.67
N VAL A 102 -22.15 30.11 -7.24
CA VAL A 102 -22.31 29.03 -6.26
C VAL A 102 -23.17 27.93 -6.86
N GLY A 103 -22.75 26.69 -6.71
CA GLY A 103 -23.49 25.49 -7.10
C GLY A 103 -23.36 24.36 -6.09
N GLN A 104 -23.82 23.19 -6.48
CA GLN A 104 -23.60 21.92 -5.79
C GLN A 104 -22.38 21.19 -6.37
N ASP A 105 -21.91 20.15 -5.69
CA ASP A 105 -20.81 19.28 -6.13
C ASP A 105 -20.96 18.73 -7.57
N THR A 106 -22.19 18.47 -8.02
CA THR A 106 -22.43 18.07 -9.41
C THR A 106 -22.21 19.20 -10.42
N ASP A 107 -22.27 20.47 -10.00
CA ASP A 107 -21.97 21.63 -10.87
C ASP A 107 -20.48 21.84 -11.06
N SER A 108 -19.64 21.62 -10.04
CA SER A 108 -18.19 21.61 -10.22
C SER A 108 -17.78 20.49 -11.17
N ALA A 109 -18.35 19.29 -11.01
CA ALA A 109 -18.03 18.17 -11.89
C ALA A 109 -18.48 18.41 -13.35
N LEU A 110 -19.64 19.02 -13.57
CA LEU A 110 -20.06 19.48 -14.91
C LEU A 110 -19.14 20.58 -15.45
N GLY A 111 -18.71 21.52 -14.60
CA GLY A 111 -17.74 22.55 -14.96
C GLY A 111 -16.37 21.97 -15.31
N ALA A 112 -15.95 20.91 -14.63
CA ALA A 112 -14.70 20.22 -14.92
C ALA A 112 -14.78 19.52 -16.27
N ALA A 113 -15.89 18.85 -16.55
CA ALA A 113 -16.12 18.14 -17.81
C ALA A 113 -16.27 19.09 -19.01
N TRP A 114 -17.14 20.09 -18.89
CA TRP A 114 -17.65 20.86 -20.03
C TRP A 114 -17.56 22.38 -19.87
N GLY A 115 -17.04 22.87 -18.74
CA GLY A 115 -17.04 24.30 -18.43
C GLY A 115 -18.46 24.85 -18.35
N VAL A 116 -18.82 25.72 -19.29
CA VAL A 116 -20.17 26.28 -19.44
C VAL A 116 -20.96 25.65 -20.59
N GLU A 117 -20.35 24.77 -21.38
CA GLU A 117 -20.99 24.09 -22.50
C GLU A 117 -21.98 23.01 -22.06
N ASP A 118 -22.80 22.60 -23.02
CA ASP A 118 -23.72 21.49 -22.88
C ASP A 118 -22.99 20.15 -22.91
N GLY A 119 -23.48 19.21 -22.10
CA GLY A 119 -22.88 17.89 -21.96
C GLY A 119 -23.46 17.14 -20.77
N PHE A 120 -23.09 15.88 -20.66
CA PHE A 120 -23.60 14.98 -19.63
C PHE A 120 -22.49 14.40 -18.78
N LEU A 121 -22.83 14.03 -17.55
CA LEU A 121 -21.91 13.50 -16.55
C LEU A 121 -22.58 12.32 -15.83
N VAL A 122 -21.84 11.23 -15.69
CA VAL A 122 -22.21 10.08 -14.87
C VAL A 122 -21.22 9.95 -13.74
N ILE A 123 -21.75 9.90 -12.52
CA ILE A 123 -21.00 9.73 -11.28
C ILE A 123 -21.25 8.32 -10.76
N ALA A 124 -20.20 7.54 -10.49
CA ALA A 124 -20.29 6.23 -9.87
C ALA A 124 -19.13 5.98 -8.89
N GLY A 125 -19.43 6.09 -7.60
CA GLY A 125 -18.50 5.87 -6.48
C GLY A 125 -19.24 5.16 -5.34
N THR A 126 -19.16 5.66 -4.11
CA THR A 126 -19.98 5.16 -2.99
C THR A 126 -21.49 5.26 -3.30
N GLY A 127 -21.90 6.38 -3.92
CA GLY A 127 -23.23 6.58 -4.51
C GLY A 127 -23.11 6.80 -6.03
N SER A 128 -24.23 7.06 -6.71
CA SER A 128 -24.26 7.34 -8.15
C SER A 128 -25.25 8.45 -8.49
N ASN A 129 -25.00 9.13 -9.60
CA ASN A 129 -25.88 10.19 -10.10
C ASN A 129 -25.62 10.44 -11.59
N VAL A 130 -26.68 10.81 -12.33
CA VAL A 130 -26.58 11.22 -13.73
C VAL A 130 -27.08 12.65 -13.85
N VAL A 131 -26.26 13.55 -14.41
CA VAL A 131 -26.63 14.95 -14.64
C VAL A 131 -26.28 15.38 -16.06
N GLY A 132 -27.08 16.28 -16.62
CA GLY A 132 -26.85 16.87 -17.93
C GLY A 132 -27.11 18.37 -17.93
N ARG A 133 -26.38 19.10 -18.77
CA ARG A 133 -26.65 20.50 -19.09
C ARG A 133 -26.99 20.60 -20.57
N VAL A 134 -28.15 21.16 -20.87
CA VAL A 134 -28.64 21.37 -22.25
C VAL A 134 -29.30 22.74 -22.35
N LYS A 135 -28.84 23.57 -23.29
CA LYS A 135 -29.23 24.97 -23.48
C LYS A 135 -29.12 25.76 -22.17
N GLY A 136 -28.06 25.52 -21.41
CA GLY A 136 -27.82 26.15 -20.10
C GLY A 136 -28.73 25.70 -18.96
N ARG A 137 -29.69 24.79 -19.21
CA ARG A 137 -30.55 24.19 -18.17
C ARG A 137 -29.99 22.87 -17.69
N LYS A 138 -30.04 22.64 -16.37
CA LYS A 138 -29.56 21.41 -15.75
C LYS A 138 -30.71 20.41 -15.58
N TYR A 139 -30.42 19.15 -15.89
CA TYR A 139 -31.32 18.01 -15.73
C TYR A 139 -30.60 16.92 -14.93
N GLY A 140 -31.34 16.13 -14.17
CA GLY A 140 -30.79 15.03 -13.38
C GLY A 140 -31.66 13.79 -13.45
N ALA A 141 -31.05 12.62 -13.24
CA ALA A 141 -31.69 11.34 -13.01
C ALA A 141 -30.91 10.58 -11.93
N GLY A 142 -31.61 9.99 -10.97
CA GLY A 142 -31.01 9.35 -9.80
C GLY A 142 -30.54 10.36 -8.74
N GLY A 143 -29.65 9.91 -7.85
CA GLY A 143 -29.10 10.76 -6.78
C GLY A 143 -30.08 11.02 -5.62
N HIS A 144 -31.14 10.20 -5.50
CA HIS A 144 -32.10 10.25 -4.39
C HIS A 144 -31.56 9.64 -3.09
N GLY A 145 -30.29 9.26 -3.07
CA GLY A 145 -29.59 8.70 -1.92
C GLY A 145 -29.54 7.18 -1.94
N HIS A 146 -28.60 6.64 -1.16
CA HIS A 146 -28.24 5.22 -1.13
C HIS A 146 -29.40 4.24 -0.91
N ILE A 147 -30.46 4.65 -0.21
CA ILE A 147 -31.63 3.79 0.04
C ILE A 147 -32.54 3.68 -1.20
N LEU A 148 -32.70 4.78 -1.97
CA LEU A 148 -33.78 4.91 -2.96
C LEU A 148 -33.31 5.14 -4.40
N GLY A 149 -32.06 5.51 -4.68
CA GLY A 149 -31.71 5.98 -6.03
C GLY A 149 -30.25 5.95 -6.45
N ASP A 150 -29.35 5.30 -5.70
CA ASP A 150 -27.93 5.18 -6.07
C ASP A 150 -27.67 3.87 -6.85
N ALA A 151 -28.50 3.53 -7.84
CA ALA A 151 -28.30 2.37 -8.71
C ALA A 151 -26.97 2.49 -9.50
N GLY A 152 -26.20 1.41 -9.62
CA GLY A 152 -24.85 1.47 -10.23
C GLY A 152 -23.79 2.14 -9.35
N SER A 153 -24.04 2.27 -8.06
CA SER A 153 -23.03 2.69 -7.08
C SER A 153 -22.32 1.50 -6.44
N GLY A 154 -21.26 1.77 -5.68
CA GLY A 154 -20.57 0.76 -4.89
C GLY A 154 -21.48 0.19 -3.79
N TYR A 155 -22.38 1.02 -3.24
CA TYR A 155 -23.39 0.59 -2.29
C TYR A 155 -24.41 -0.37 -2.93
N ASP A 156 -24.91 -0.03 -4.11
CA ASP A 156 -25.80 -0.90 -4.91
C ASP A 156 -25.10 -2.22 -5.28
N LEU A 157 -23.86 -2.12 -5.77
CA LEU A 157 -23.06 -3.29 -6.15
C LEU A 157 -22.87 -4.25 -4.98
N ALA A 158 -22.60 -3.73 -3.79
CA ALA A 158 -22.45 -4.53 -2.57
C ALA A 158 -23.75 -5.23 -2.18
N GLN A 159 -24.88 -4.52 -2.16
CA GLN A 159 -26.19 -5.12 -1.88
C GLN A 159 -26.53 -6.23 -2.89
N ARG A 160 -26.32 -5.98 -4.19
CA ARG A 160 -26.57 -6.99 -5.24
C ARG A 160 -25.70 -8.21 -5.04
N ALA A 161 -24.41 -8.03 -4.74
CA ALA A 161 -23.50 -9.14 -4.51
C ALA A 161 -23.91 -9.98 -3.29
N ILE A 162 -24.19 -9.33 -2.16
CA ILE A 162 -24.62 -10.03 -0.93
C ILE A 162 -25.92 -10.81 -1.19
N ARG A 163 -26.94 -10.17 -1.77
CA ARG A 163 -28.21 -10.83 -2.12
C ARG A 163 -28.00 -12.00 -3.08
N ALA A 164 -27.13 -11.85 -4.07
CA ALA A 164 -26.90 -12.90 -5.06
C ALA A 164 -26.11 -14.09 -4.47
N VAL A 165 -25.16 -13.84 -3.55
CA VAL A 165 -24.46 -14.89 -2.80
C VAL A 165 -25.42 -15.67 -1.91
N LEU A 166 -26.29 -14.98 -1.16
CA LEU A 166 -27.29 -15.63 -0.31
C LEU A 166 -28.26 -16.47 -1.15
N ARG A 167 -28.74 -15.94 -2.28
CA ARG A 167 -29.62 -16.65 -3.20
C ARG A 167 -28.97 -17.92 -3.78
N GLU A 168 -27.70 -17.87 -4.18
CA GLU A 168 -26.99 -19.07 -4.66
C GLU A 168 -26.77 -20.09 -3.54
N ARG A 169 -26.46 -19.66 -2.31
CA ARG A 169 -26.40 -20.54 -1.14
C ARG A 169 -27.73 -21.25 -0.92
N ASP A 170 -28.83 -20.50 -0.91
CA ASP A 170 -30.16 -21.05 -0.62
C ASP A 170 -30.64 -22.02 -1.70
N ARG A 171 -30.19 -21.83 -2.95
CA ARG A 171 -30.50 -22.71 -4.09
C ARG A 171 -29.67 -23.99 -4.12
N GLU A 172 -28.36 -23.87 -3.91
CA GLU A 172 -27.39 -24.96 -4.15
C GLU A 172 -26.92 -25.63 -2.85
N GLY A 173 -27.34 -25.12 -1.68
CA GLY A 173 -26.88 -25.56 -0.37
C GLY A 173 -25.41 -25.25 -0.05
N LYS A 174 -24.70 -24.55 -0.95
CA LYS A 174 -23.27 -24.22 -0.83
C LYS A 174 -23.01 -22.77 -1.19
N ALA A 175 -22.13 -22.12 -0.44
CA ALA A 175 -21.75 -20.74 -0.70
C ALA A 175 -20.87 -20.63 -1.96
N PRO A 176 -21.16 -19.71 -2.90
CA PRO A 176 -20.33 -19.51 -4.08
C PRO A 176 -18.97 -18.85 -3.73
N ALA A 177 -18.01 -18.90 -4.65
CA ALA A 177 -16.65 -18.38 -4.43
C ALA A 177 -16.62 -16.89 -4.02
N LEU A 178 -17.57 -16.09 -4.53
CA LEU A 178 -17.73 -14.69 -4.15
C LEU A 178 -18.00 -14.49 -2.65
N ALA A 179 -18.59 -15.47 -1.96
CA ALA A 179 -18.87 -15.41 -0.51
C ALA A 179 -17.60 -15.15 0.31
N ALA A 180 -16.49 -15.84 -0.02
CA ALA A 180 -15.21 -15.66 0.66
C ALA A 180 -14.69 -14.22 0.53
N THR A 181 -14.94 -13.57 -0.61
CA THR A 181 -14.54 -12.17 -0.84
C THR A 181 -15.34 -11.22 0.04
N LEU A 182 -16.66 -11.46 0.21
CA LEU A 182 -17.52 -10.63 1.07
C LEU A 182 -17.21 -10.85 2.56
N MET A 183 -16.97 -12.10 2.97
CA MET A 183 -16.59 -12.43 4.34
C MET A 183 -15.24 -11.83 4.72
N ALA A 184 -14.26 -11.83 3.82
CA ALA A 184 -12.96 -11.21 4.05
C ALA A 184 -13.06 -9.69 4.32
N HIS A 185 -13.95 -8.97 3.63
CA HIS A 185 -14.14 -7.54 3.85
C HIS A 185 -14.85 -7.23 5.18
N SER A 186 -15.82 -8.05 5.57
CA SER A 186 -16.58 -7.86 6.81
C SER A 186 -15.88 -8.41 8.06
N GLY A 187 -14.93 -9.33 7.91
CA GLY A 187 -14.38 -10.11 9.01
C GLY A 187 -15.34 -11.20 9.52
N ALA A 188 -16.42 -11.48 8.79
CA ALA A 188 -17.39 -12.50 9.15
C ALA A 188 -16.81 -13.92 8.98
N GLY A 189 -17.07 -14.79 9.95
CA GLY A 189 -16.64 -16.20 9.93
C GLY A 189 -17.53 -17.10 9.06
N ASP A 190 -18.76 -16.68 8.80
CA ASP A 190 -19.75 -17.37 7.98
C ASP A 190 -20.76 -16.36 7.37
N LEU A 191 -21.68 -16.84 6.53
CA LEU A 191 -22.67 -15.99 5.86
C LEU A 191 -23.74 -15.43 6.80
N ASP A 192 -24.08 -16.12 7.89
CA ASP A 192 -25.08 -15.63 8.84
C ASP A 192 -24.50 -14.53 9.75
N HIS A 193 -23.21 -14.61 10.07
CA HIS A 193 -22.44 -13.52 10.64
C HIS A 193 -22.36 -12.34 9.68
N LEU A 194 -22.11 -12.54 8.38
CA LEU A 194 -22.14 -11.46 7.40
C LEU A 194 -23.51 -10.76 7.38
N VAL A 195 -24.61 -11.51 7.41
CA VAL A 195 -25.97 -10.93 7.49
C VAL A 195 -26.11 -10.08 8.76
N ARG A 196 -25.71 -10.59 9.93
CA ARG A 196 -25.73 -9.82 11.18
C ARG A 196 -24.91 -8.52 11.10
N GLU A 197 -23.74 -8.54 10.47
CA GLU A 197 -22.91 -7.35 10.26
C GLU A 197 -23.61 -6.29 9.40
N VAL A 198 -24.32 -6.70 8.34
CA VAL A 198 -25.07 -5.77 7.49
C VAL A 198 -26.17 -5.05 8.30
N TYR A 199 -26.85 -5.77 9.18
CA TYR A 199 -27.91 -5.19 10.03
C TYR A 199 -27.41 -4.34 11.20
N ARG A 200 -26.11 -4.40 11.56
CA ARG A 200 -25.53 -3.55 12.62
C ARG A 200 -25.43 -2.06 12.26
N GLY A 201 -25.66 -1.70 10.99
CA GLY A 201 -25.84 -0.29 10.61
C GLY A 201 -24.54 0.51 10.55
N HIS A 202 -23.45 -0.09 10.06
CA HIS A 202 -22.11 0.54 9.90
C HIS A 202 -22.03 1.75 8.95
N GLY A 203 -23.17 2.20 8.40
CA GLY A 203 -23.25 3.28 7.42
C GLY A 203 -23.04 2.82 5.97
N LYS A 204 -23.38 3.70 5.02
CA LYS A 204 -23.32 3.39 3.58
C LYS A 204 -21.89 3.19 3.07
N GLU A 205 -20.92 3.88 3.66
CA GLU A 205 -19.51 3.81 3.29
C GLU A 205 -18.94 2.42 3.55
N TRP A 206 -19.32 1.79 4.67
CA TRP A 206 -18.91 0.44 5.01
C TRP A 206 -19.41 -0.58 3.98
N LEU A 207 -20.69 -0.49 3.61
CA LEU A 207 -21.30 -1.39 2.63
C LEU A 207 -20.74 -1.15 1.21
N ALA A 208 -20.55 0.10 0.81
CA ALA A 208 -19.88 0.40 -0.46
C ALA A 208 -18.42 -0.09 -0.49
N GLY A 209 -17.79 -0.26 0.68
CA GLY A 209 -16.45 -0.80 0.84
C GLY A 209 -16.26 -2.22 0.29
N PHE A 210 -17.34 -2.99 0.08
CA PHE A 210 -17.27 -4.32 -0.55
C PHE A 210 -17.02 -4.25 -2.07
N ALA A 211 -17.34 -3.12 -2.71
CA ALA A 211 -17.28 -2.96 -4.17
C ALA A 211 -15.91 -3.30 -4.78
N PRO A 212 -14.75 -2.86 -4.23
CA PRO A 212 -13.44 -3.24 -4.76
C PRO A 212 -13.22 -4.75 -4.79
N GLY A 213 -13.67 -5.50 -3.78
CA GLY A 213 -13.57 -6.97 -3.76
C GLY A 213 -14.40 -7.62 -4.86
N ILE A 214 -15.64 -7.16 -5.04
CA ILE A 214 -16.56 -7.64 -6.08
C ILE A 214 -16.02 -7.36 -7.48
N LEU A 215 -15.50 -6.16 -7.71
CA LEU A 215 -14.90 -5.77 -8.99
C LEU A 215 -13.67 -6.64 -9.32
N ARG A 216 -12.81 -6.91 -8.32
CA ARG A 216 -11.66 -7.82 -8.49
C ARG A 216 -12.10 -9.25 -8.80
N ALA A 217 -13.15 -9.74 -8.15
CA ALA A 217 -13.70 -11.06 -8.46
C ALA A 217 -14.21 -11.11 -9.91
N ALA A 218 -14.88 -10.05 -10.39
CA ALA A 218 -15.31 -9.96 -11.77
C ALA A 218 -14.15 -9.89 -12.78
N GLU A 219 -13.06 -9.17 -12.47
CA GLU A 219 -11.83 -9.17 -13.29
C GLU A 219 -11.17 -10.55 -13.37
N ARG A 220 -11.24 -11.32 -12.29
CA ARG A 220 -10.80 -12.73 -12.24
C ARG A 220 -11.80 -13.69 -12.89
N ARG A 221 -12.85 -13.16 -13.53
CA ARG A 221 -13.91 -13.91 -14.22
C ARG A 221 -14.75 -14.79 -13.30
N ASP A 222 -14.92 -14.40 -12.03
CA ASP A 222 -15.94 -15.02 -11.16
C ASP A 222 -17.33 -14.82 -11.81
N PRO A 223 -18.08 -15.91 -12.09
CA PRO A 223 -19.33 -15.81 -12.84
C PRO A 223 -20.39 -14.95 -12.15
N LEU A 224 -20.54 -15.10 -10.83
CA LEU A 224 -21.53 -14.38 -10.04
C LEU A 224 -21.20 -12.88 -9.99
N ALA A 225 -19.93 -12.55 -9.70
CA ALA A 225 -19.45 -11.18 -9.68
C ALA A 225 -19.60 -10.50 -11.06
N CYS A 226 -19.28 -11.21 -12.14
CA CYS A 226 -19.46 -10.70 -13.50
C CYS A 226 -20.92 -10.34 -13.79
N ARG A 227 -21.88 -11.20 -13.39
CA ARG A 227 -23.32 -10.92 -13.56
C ARG A 227 -23.75 -9.71 -12.74
N VAL A 228 -23.36 -9.66 -11.47
CA VAL A 228 -23.70 -8.56 -10.55
C VAL A 228 -23.17 -7.23 -11.06
N VAL A 229 -21.90 -7.17 -11.47
CA VAL A 229 -21.27 -5.95 -12.01
C VAL A 229 -21.94 -5.50 -13.30
N ARG A 230 -22.22 -6.42 -14.24
CA ARG A 230 -22.87 -6.07 -15.50
C ARG A 230 -24.29 -5.54 -15.29
N ALA A 231 -25.07 -6.16 -14.40
CA ALA A 231 -26.42 -5.71 -14.09
C ALA A 231 -26.42 -4.32 -13.46
N SER A 232 -25.53 -4.08 -12.49
CA SER A 232 -25.39 -2.77 -11.83
C SER A 232 -24.96 -1.68 -12.82
N ALA A 233 -24.01 -1.98 -13.71
CA ALA A 233 -23.56 -1.05 -14.74
C ALA A 233 -24.62 -0.79 -15.84
N LEU A 234 -25.44 -1.79 -16.18
CA LEU A 234 -26.53 -1.66 -17.15
C LEU A 234 -27.59 -0.68 -16.66
N GLU A 235 -28.05 -0.83 -15.41
CA GLU A 235 -29.12 0.02 -14.86
C GLU A 235 -28.70 1.49 -14.78
N LEU A 236 -27.43 1.77 -14.44
CA LEU A 236 -26.90 3.13 -14.51
C LEU A 236 -26.81 3.66 -15.94
N ALA A 237 -26.52 2.80 -16.91
CA ALA A 237 -26.49 3.17 -18.33
C ALA A 237 -27.89 3.44 -18.89
N GLU A 238 -28.90 2.67 -18.45
CA GLU A 238 -30.33 2.92 -18.75
C GLU A 238 -30.77 4.28 -18.23
N MET A 239 -30.48 4.57 -16.96
CA MET A 239 -30.76 5.88 -16.36
C MET A 239 -30.09 7.04 -17.13
N ALA A 240 -28.85 6.85 -17.57
CA ALA A 240 -28.14 7.82 -18.40
C ALA A 240 -28.80 7.98 -19.78
N GLY A 241 -29.14 6.87 -20.44
CA GLY A 241 -29.80 6.87 -21.74
C GLY A 241 -31.19 7.53 -21.70
N GLU A 242 -31.99 7.23 -20.68
CA GLU A 242 -33.30 7.83 -20.45
C GLU A 242 -33.21 9.34 -20.23
N LEU A 243 -32.23 9.81 -19.46
CA LEU A 243 -32.02 11.25 -19.27
C LEU A 243 -31.74 11.95 -20.60
N ALA A 244 -30.83 11.41 -21.43
CA ALA A 244 -30.51 12.00 -22.72
C ALA A 244 -31.71 11.99 -23.69
N LYS A 245 -32.49 10.91 -23.70
CA LYS A 245 -33.74 10.82 -24.48
C LYS A 245 -34.78 11.84 -24.01
N ARG A 246 -35.01 11.95 -22.70
CA ARG A 246 -35.97 12.90 -22.10
C ARG A 246 -35.64 14.35 -22.44
N VAL A 247 -34.35 14.67 -22.55
CA VAL A 247 -33.89 16.04 -22.88
C VAL A 247 -33.72 16.24 -24.40
N GLY A 248 -33.94 15.20 -25.21
CA GLY A 248 -33.96 15.30 -26.68
C GLY A 248 -32.58 15.34 -27.35
N VAL A 249 -31.52 14.87 -26.69
CA VAL A 249 -30.16 14.88 -27.26
C VAL A 249 -29.84 13.55 -27.93
N ARG A 250 -29.70 13.56 -29.26
CA ARG A 250 -29.44 12.36 -30.07
C ARG A 250 -28.00 11.84 -29.99
N ARG A 251 -27.01 12.73 -29.85
CA ARG A 251 -25.58 12.40 -29.76
C ARG A 251 -24.95 13.04 -28.52
N PRO A 252 -25.25 12.52 -27.32
CA PRO A 252 -24.75 13.10 -26.07
C PRO A 252 -23.24 12.88 -25.93
N ARG A 253 -22.56 13.89 -25.35
CA ARG A 253 -21.18 13.83 -24.87
C ARG A 253 -21.19 13.50 -23.38
N TRP A 254 -20.57 12.39 -22.97
CA TRP A 254 -20.54 11.92 -21.60
C TRP A 254 -19.15 12.02 -20.99
N ALA A 255 -19.12 12.50 -19.75
CA ALA A 255 -17.99 12.41 -18.86
C ALA A 255 -18.32 11.39 -17.76
N LEU A 256 -17.37 10.52 -17.43
CA LEU A 256 -17.49 9.52 -16.38
C LEU A 256 -16.59 9.90 -15.21
N THR A 257 -17.11 9.90 -13.99
CA THR A 257 -16.32 10.21 -12.78
C THR A 257 -16.73 9.35 -11.59
N GLY A 258 -15.83 9.18 -10.63
CA GLY A 258 -16.04 8.34 -9.45
C GLY A 258 -15.25 7.03 -9.47
N GLY A 259 -15.07 6.44 -8.30
CA GLY A 259 -14.16 5.31 -8.07
C GLY A 259 -14.46 4.05 -8.87
N LEU A 260 -15.73 3.77 -9.19
CA LEU A 260 -16.07 2.57 -9.96
C LEU A 260 -15.59 2.66 -11.41
N PHE A 261 -15.57 3.86 -12.00
CA PHE A 261 -15.09 4.04 -13.38
C PHE A 261 -13.57 3.94 -13.50
N GLN A 262 -12.82 3.88 -12.40
CA GLN A 262 -11.40 3.55 -12.43
C GLN A 262 -11.18 2.07 -12.75
N ASN A 263 -12.11 1.20 -12.34
CA ASN A 263 -12.08 -0.21 -12.67
C ASN A 263 -12.40 -0.46 -14.14
N GLY A 264 -11.51 -1.17 -14.85
CA GLY A 264 -11.64 -1.43 -16.29
C GLY A 264 -12.88 -2.25 -16.63
N PHE A 265 -13.21 -3.27 -15.85
CA PHE A 265 -14.35 -4.15 -16.11
C PHE A 265 -15.69 -3.44 -15.90
N TYR A 266 -15.84 -2.67 -14.82
CA TYR A 266 -17.04 -1.86 -14.59
C TYR A 266 -17.23 -0.81 -15.68
N ARG A 267 -16.16 -0.04 -15.97
CA ARG A 267 -16.17 0.99 -17.02
C ARG A 267 -16.55 0.44 -18.38
N GLN A 268 -15.95 -0.68 -18.79
CA GLN A 268 -16.28 -1.32 -20.07
C GLN A 268 -17.71 -1.86 -20.10
N SER A 269 -18.20 -2.42 -18.99
CA SER A 269 -19.58 -2.91 -18.88
C SER A 269 -20.59 -1.77 -19.05
N PHE A 270 -20.36 -0.64 -18.36
CA PHE A 270 -21.16 0.57 -18.48
C PHE A 270 -21.11 1.15 -19.91
N VAL A 271 -19.91 1.35 -20.46
CA VAL A 271 -19.73 1.94 -21.81
C VAL A 271 -20.40 1.08 -22.88
N ARG A 272 -20.31 -0.24 -22.76
CA ARG A 272 -20.98 -1.17 -23.68
C ARG A 272 -22.50 -1.06 -23.57
N ALA A 273 -23.03 -1.05 -22.34
CA ALA A 273 -24.47 -0.90 -22.11
C ALA A 273 -24.99 0.43 -22.67
N LEU A 274 -24.32 1.55 -22.37
CA LEU A 274 -24.73 2.88 -22.83
C LEU A 274 -24.70 3.01 -24.36
N ARG A 275 -23.66 2.48 -25.01
CA ARG A 275 -23.58 2.45 -26.48
C ARG A 275 -24.66 1.57 -27.13
N GLY A 276 -25.16 0.56 -26.41
CA GLY A 276 -26.31 -0.23 -26.84
C GLY A 276 -27.64 0.55 -26.77
N ILE A 277 -27.74 1.53 -25.87
CA ILE A 277 -28.96 2.33 -25.65
C ILE A 277 -28.99 3.58 -26.54
N ILE A 278 -27.84 4.24 -26.76
CA ILE A 278 -27.70 5.44 -27.60
C ILE A 278 -26.47 5.30 -28.51
N SER A 279 -26.70 5.35 -29.81
CA SER A 279 -25.64 5.28 -30.83
C SER A 279 -24.96 6.64 -31.08
N GLY A 280 -23.71 6.61 -31.54
CA GLY A 280 -22.97 7.83 -31.91
C GLY A 280 -22.62 8.75 -30.73
N THR A 281 -22.48 8.19 -29.53
CA THR A 281 -22.16 8.93 -28.31
C THR A 281 -20.65 9.01 -28.04
N GLU A 282 -20.18 10.18 -27.62
CA GLU A 282 -18.82 10.37 -27.13
C GLU A 282 -18.78 10.10 -25.62
N ILE A 283 -17.83 9.29 -25.17
CA ILE A 283 -17.68 8.95 -23.75
C ILE A 283 -16.21 9.11 -23.36
N SER A 284 -15.96 9.91 -22.33
CA SER A 284 -14.63 10.17 -21.79
C SER A 284 -14.63 10.01 -20.27
N VAL A 285 -13.49 9.67 -19.69
CA VAL A 285 -13.33 9.68 -18.23
C VAL A 285 -12.85 11.07 -17.83
N LEU A 286 -13.52 11.68 -16.86
CA LEU A 286 -13.16 13.01 -16.36
C LEU A 286 -11.81 12.93 -15.62
N LYS A 287 -10.84 13.71 -16.10
CA LYS A 287 -9.51 13.84 -15.48
C LYS A 287 -9.33 15.14 -14.69
N ILE A 288 -10.21 16.11 -14.90
CA ILE A 288 -10.07 17.46 -14.37
C ILE A 288 -10.64 17.52 -12.95
N PRO A 289 -9.89 18.02 -11.95
CA PRO A 289 -10.36 18.16 -10.57
C PRO A 289 -11.58 19.06 -10.44
N GLY A 290 -12.43 18.81 -9.44
CA GLY A 290 -13.67 19.56 -9.28
C GLY A 290 -13.46 21.01 -8.81
N GLU A 291 -12.39 21.34 -8.07
CA GLU A 291 -12.06 22.73 -7.77
C GLU A 291 -11.71 23.53 -9.04
N VAL A 292 -11.10 22.90 -10.05
CA VAL A 292 -10.88 23.51 -11.37
C VAL A 292 -12.21 23.68 -12.09
N GLY A 293 -13.09 22.67 -12.00
CA GLY A 293 -14.44 22.76 -12.52
C GLY A 293 -15.26 23.90 -11.91
N ALA A 294 -15.12 24.12 -10.60
CA ALA A 294 -15.73 25.25 -9.89
C ALA A 294 -15.22 26.59 -10.44
N ALA A 295 -13.91 26.73 -10.68
CA ALA A 295 -13.36 27.92 -11.34
C ALA A 295 -13.95 28.13 -12.75
N ARG A 296 -14.11 27.05 -13.53
CA ARG A 296 -14.70 27.08 -14.88
C ARG A 296 -16.18 27.49 -14.90
N MET A 297 -16.93 27.26 -13.82
CA MET A 297 -18.32 27.77 -13.70
C MET A 297 -18.40 29.29 -13.81
N VAL A 298 -17.30 30.01 -13.50
CA VAL A 298 -17.25 31.47 -13.53
C VAL A 298 -16.58 31.99 -14.79
N ALA A 299 -15.49 31.35 -15.20
CA ALA A 299 -14.61 31.80 -16.27
C ALA A 299 -15.02 31.31 -17.66
N GLY A 300 -15.86 30.27 -17.76
CA GLY A 300 -16.24 29.65 -19.02
C GLY A 300 -15.19 28.69 -19.58
N SER A 301 -15.46 28.13 -20.77
CA SER A 301 -14.59 27.17 -21.47
C SER A 301 -13.28 27.78 -21.98
N SER A 302 -13.17 29.10 -22.01
CA SER A 302 -11.94 29.83 -22.37
C SER A 302 -10.82 29.66 -21.34
N LEU A 303 -11.15 29.22 -20.11
CA LEU A 303 -10.17 28.80 -19.11
C LEU A 303 -9.55 27.46 -19.50
N ARG A 304 -8.62 27.53 -20.46
CA ARG A 304 -7.70 26.45 -20.83
C ARG A 304 -6.65 26.36 -19.73
N VAL A 305 -7.00 25.70 -18.64
CA VAL A 305 -5.96 25.03 -17.85
C VAL A 305 -5.35 24.03 -18.82
N GLY A 306 -4.08 24.20 -19.18
CA GLY A 306 -3.39 23.28 -20.08
C GLY A 306 -3.60 21.85 -19.60
N GLU A 307 -3.41 20.85 -20.47
CA GLU A 307 -3.32 19.47 -20.00
C GLU A 307 -2.24 19.29 -18.92
N GLU A 308 -1.36 20.30 -18.76
CA GLU A 308 -0.66 20.69 -17.55
C GLU A 308 -1.57 21.37 -16.49
N VAL A 309 -2.66 20.70 -16.08
CA VAL A 309 -2.85 20.63 -14.64
C VAL A 309 -1.65 19.80 -14.23
N ASP A 310 -0.73 20.42 -13.51
CA ASP A 310 0.34 19.79 -12.74
C ASP A 310 -0.32 18.72 -11.84
N THR A 311 -0.70 17.60 -12.47
CA THR A 311 -1.03 16.31 -11.86
C THR A 311 0.27 15.61 -11.50
N GLU A 312 1.37 16.01 -12.15
CA GLU A 312 2.65 16.04 -11.49
C GLU A 312 2.52 16.98 -10.28
N ARG A 313 2.45 16.38 -9.09
CA ARG A 313 3.17 16.97 -7.97
C ARG A 313 4.50 17.43 -8.54
N PRO A 314 4.97 18.66 -8.28
CA PRO A 314 6.22 19.15 -8.86
C PRO A 314 7.20 18.00 -8.79
N LEU A 315 7.66 17.48 -9.95
CA LEU A 315 8.53 16.31 -10.01
C LEU A 315 9.52 16.52 -8.89
N VAL A 316 9.37 15.72 -7.82
CA VAL A 316 10.25 15.86 -6.67
C VAL A 316 11.64 15.79 -7.29
N SER A 317 12.55 16.68 -6.92
CA SER A 317 13.92 16.60 -7.41
C SER A 317 14.53 15.28 -6.88
N VAL A 318 14.18 14.17 -7.54
CA VAL A 318 14.51 12.78 -7.20
C VAL A 318 15.99 12.58 -7.48
N GLY A 319 16.51 13.19 -8.55
CA GLY A 319 17.93 13.16 -8.91
C GLY A 319 18.89 13.72 -7.85
N LYS A 320 18.42 14.48 -6.85
CA LYS A 320 19.25 14.93 -5.72
C LYS A 320 19.21 13.99 -4.50
N LEU A 321 18.27 13.04 -4.45
CA LEU A 321 18.14 12.12 -3.32
C LEU A 321 19.31 11.12 -3.29
N PRO A 322 19.92 10.85 -2.13
CA PRO A 322 20.97 9.84 -2.01
C PRO A 322 20.56 8.45 -2.50
N THR A 323 19.29 8.07 -2.32
CA THR A 323 18.71 6.77 -2.74
C THR A 323 18.61 6.59 -4.26
N GLU A 324 18.72 7.68 -5.01
CA GLU A 324 18.51 7.76 -6.47
C GLU A 324 19.83 7.92 -7.22
N ARG A 325 20.93 8.09 -6.48
CA ARG A 325 22.27 8.18 -7.05
C ARG A 325 22.65 6.87 -7.72
N THR A 326 23.32 6.96 -8.86
CA THR A 326 23.90 5.80 -9.52
C THR A 326 25.11 5.28 -8.75
N ASN A 327 25.26 3.96 -8.68
CA ASN A 327 26.41 3.32 -8.06
C ASN A 327 27.49 3.06 -9.13
N PRO A 328 28.68 3.70 -9.04
CA PRO A 328 29.75 3.49 -10.02
C PRO A 328 30.20 2.03 -10.13
N ARG A 329 30.13 1.26 -9.02
CA ARG A 329 30.55 -0.15 -8.97
C ARG A 329 29.62 -1.08 -9.74
N SER A 330 28.38 -0.65 -9.96
CA SER A 330 27.39 -1.42 -10.71
C SER A 330 27.32 -1.05 -12.19
N ARG A 331 28.12 -0.10 -12.70
CA ARG A 331 28.12 0.22 -14.15
C ARG A 331 28.28 -1.03 -15.03
N GLY A 332 27.44 -1.08 -16.07
CA GLY A 332 27.39 -2.20 -17.03
C GLY A 332 26.86 -3.50 -16.43
N MET A 333 25.93 -3.47 -15.47
CA MET A 333 25.36 -4.72 -14.88
C MET A 333 24.82 -5.68 -15.94
N HIS A 334 24.17 -5.16 -16.99
CA HIS A 334 23.60 -5.95 -18.08
C HIS A 334 24.64 -6.82 -18.82
N GLN A 335 25.91 -6.40 -18.83
CA GLN A 335 27.02 -7.08 -19.50
C GLN A 335 27.74 -8.08 -18.58
N LYS A 336 27.51 -8.02 -17.26
CA LYS A 336 28.18 -8.88 -16.30
C LYS A 336 27.62 -10.31 -16.36
N SER A 337 28.52 -11.28 -16.26
CA SER A 337 28.15 -12.69 -16.05
C SER A 337 27.45 -12.89 -14.71
N VAL A 338 26.70 -13.99 -14.55
CA VAL A 338 26.07 -14.36 -13.27
C VAL A 338 27.08 -14.39 -12.12
N LYS A 339 28.30 -14.90 -12.38
CA LYS A 339 29.40 -14.91 -11.38
C LYS A 339 29.77 -13.51 -10.92
N GLN A 340 30.01 -12.59 -11.87
CA GLN A 340 30.36 -11.20 -11.58
C GLN A 340 29.22 -10.47 -10.86
N LEU A 341 27.97 -10.73 -11.25
CA LEU A 341 26.80 -10.17 -10.58
C LEU A 341 26.70 -10.64 -9.13
N VAL A 342 26.82 -11.95 -8.86
CA VAL A 342 26.79 -12.47 -7.48
C VAL A 342 27.91 -11.87 -6.64
N GLN A 343 29.14 -11.81 -7.16
CA GLN A 343 30.26 -11.18 -6.45
C GLN A 343 29.99 -9.71 -6.13
N LEU A 344 29.42 -8.97 -7.08
CA LEU A 344 29.05 -7.57 -6.89
C LEU A 344 27.98 -7.41 -5.80
N PHE A 345 26.85 -8.14 -5.89
CA PHE A 345 25.79 -8.11 -4.88
C PHE A 345 26.32 -8.46 -3.49
N VAL A 346 27.06 -9.57 -3.35
CA VAL A 346 27.63 -10.00 -2.06
C VAL A 346 28.59 -8.95 -1.50
N SER A 347 29.37 -8.27 -2.34
CA SER A 347 30.28 -7.21 -1.90
C SER A 347 29.53 -5.98 -1.40
N GLU A 348 28.40 -5.64 -2.02
CA GLU A 348 27.59 -4.46 -1.69
C GLU A 348 26.79 -4.65 -0.39
N GLU A 349 26.44 -5.89 -0.03
CA GLU A 349 25.76 -6.17 1.25
C GLU A 349 26.61 -5.79 2.46
N ALA A 350 27.95 -5.67 2.34
CA ALA A 350 28.81 -5.21 3.43
C ALA A 350 28.51 -3.76 3.89
N PHE A 351 27.92 -2.94 3.02
CA PHE A 351 27.52 -1.57 3.37
C PHE A 351 26.33 -1.53 4.34
N THR A 352 25.52 -2.59 4.43
CA THR A 352 24.40 -2.67 5.38
C THR A 352 24.88 -2.68 6.83
N VAL A 353 25.87 -3.53 7.14
CA VAL A 353 26.49 -3.61 8.48
C VAL A 353 27.26 -2.33 8.81
N ARG A 354 27.92 -1.71 7.82
CA ARG A 354 28.58 -0.41 8.01
C ARG A 354 27.57 0.68 8.36
N ALA A 355 26.42 0.72 7.68
CA ALA A 355 25.35 1.67 7.95
C ALA A 355 24.80 1.51 9.37
N LEU A 356 24.53 0.27 9.81
CA LEU A 356 24.10 -0.01 11.19
C LEU A 356 25.10 0.49 12.23
N ARG A 357 26.39 0.21 12.03
CA ARG A 357 27.45 0.64 12.96
C ARG A 357 27.53 2.16 13.06
N ARG A 358 27.35 2.88 11.95
CA ARG A 358 27.34 4.34 11.92
C ARG A 358 26.10 4.93 12.60
N ALA A 359 24.93 4.34 12.35
CA ALA A 359 23.65 4.78 12.91
C ALA A 359 23.44 4.31 14.37
N ARG A 360 24.44 3.68 15.00
CA ARG A 360 24.29 3.01 16.29
C ARG A 360 23.69 3.91 17.38
N ARG A 361 24.18 5.14 17.55
CA ARG A 361 23.65 6.08 18.57
C ARG A 361 22.19 6.45 18.33
N GLU A 362 21.80 6.59 17.07
CA GLU A 362 20.43 6.90 16.68
C GLU A 362 19.49 5.71 16.92
N ILE A 363 19.98 4.49 16.64
CA ILE A 363 19.28 3.24 16.95
C ILE A 363 19.12 3.07 18.46
N GLU A 364 20.14 3.40 19.25
CA GLU A 364 20.09 3.40 20.73
C GLU A 364 18.99 4.32 21.25
N GLN A 365 18.91 5.55 20.74
CA GLN A 365 17.87 6.51 21.10
C GLN A 365 16.47 5.99 20.72
N ALA A 366 16.30 5.51 19.48
CA ALA A 366 15.03 4.97 19.01
C ALA A 366 14.59 3.73 19.82
N ALA A 367 15.51 2.80 20.10
CA ALA A 367 15.24 1.61 20.90
C ALA A 367 14.87 1.98 22.35
N GLY A 368 15.49 3.01 22.92
CA GLY A 368 15.15 3.55 24.24
C GLY A 368 13.73 4.09 24.30
N VAL A 369 13.30 4.85 23.28
CA VAL A 369 11.92 5.35 23.16
C VAL A 369 10.93 4.18 23.08
N VAL A 370 11.19 3.22 22.19
CA VAL A 370 10.32 2.03 22.03
C VAL A 370 10.22 1.24 23.34
N ALA A 371 11.34 0.96 23.99
CA ALA A 371 11.37 0.24 25.27
C ALA A 371 10.54 0.97 26.34
N LYS A 372 10.73 2.28 26.50
CA LYS A 372 9.99 3.08 27.49
C LYS A 372 8.48 3.07 27.25
N CYS A 373 8.05 3.22 25.99
CA CYS A 373 6.63 3.18 25.63
C CYS A 373 6.01 1.82 25.94
N LEU A 374 6.66 0.73 25.53
CA LEU A 374 6.18 -0.63 25.79
C LEU A 374 6.15 -0.95 27.29
N GLN A 375 7.18 -0.59 28.05
CA GLN A 375 7.22 -0.78 29.52
C GLN A 375 6.12 0.02 30.24
N SER A 376 5.66 1.14 29.66
CA SER A 376 4.56 1.93 30.19
C SER A 376 3.17 1.37 29.83
N GLY A 377 3.12 0.19 29.21
CA GLY A 377 1.89 -0.47 28.75
C GLY A 377 1.36 0.06 27.41
N GLY A 378 2.17 0.78 26.64
CA GLY A 378 1.83 1.25 25.31
C GLY A 378 2.05 0.21 24.20
N ARG A 379 1.77 0.61 22.97
CA ARG A 379 1.91 -0.21 21.75
C ARG A 379 2.95 0.39 20.80
N LEU A 380 3.56 -0.46 19.97
CA LEU A 380 4.45 -0.09 18.88
C LEU A 380 3.72 -0.17 17.54
N PHE A 381 3.70 0.92 16.78
CA PHE A 381 3.15 0.96 15.43
C PHE A 381 4.25 1.25 14.41
N TYR A 382 4.39 0.40 13.40
CA TYR A 382 5.14 0.74 12.19
C TYR A 382 4.21 1.38 11.17
N VAL A 383 4.70 2.38 10.43
CA VAL A 383 3.97 2.94 9.29
C VAL A 383 4.90 3.13 8.09
N GLY A 384 4.48 2.67 6.91
CA GLY A 384 5.33 2.71 5.72
C GLY A 384 4.58 2.41 4.42
N ALA A 385 5.29 2.56 3.31
CA ALA A 385 4.83 2.19 1.97
C ALA A 385 5.82 1.22 1.30
N GLY A 386 5.36 0.50 0.27
CA GLY A 386 6.18 -0.45 -0.49
C GLY A 386 6.94 -1.42 0.42
N THR A 387 8.19 -1.75 0.07
CA THR A 387 9.07 -2.59 0.90
C THR A 387 9.14 -2.12 2.36
N SER A 388 9.25 -0.81 2.62
CA SER A 388 9.40 -0.29 3.99
C SER A 388 8.19 -0.65 4.86
N GLY A 389 6.98 -0.45 4.35
CA GLY A 389 5.76 -0.84 5.06
C GLY A 389 5.62 -2.36 5.21
N ARG A 390 5.96 -3.14 4.16
CA ARG A 390 5.91 -4.61 4.23
C ARG A 390 6.90 -5.19 5.24
N LEU A 391 8.05 -4.55 5.45
CA LEU A 391 9.00 -4.93 6.50
C LEU A 391 8.46 -4.63 7.91
N GLY A 392 7.69 -3.56 8.07
CA GLY A 392 6.94 -3.29 9.31
C GLY A 392 5.90 -4.38 9.59
N VAL A 393 5.14 -4.81 8.56
CA VAL A 393 4.20 -5.93 8.66
C VAL A 393 4.92 -7.23 9.03
N LEU A 394 6.06 -7.52 8.39
CA LEU A 394 6.88 -8.68 8.69
C LEU A 394 7.29 -8.70 10.17
N ASP A 395 7.88 -7.61 10.67
CA ASP A 395 8.34 -7.49 12.05
C ASP A 395 7.18 -7.68 13.05
N ALA A 396 6.04 -7.00 12.82
CA ALA A 396 4.84 -7.11 13.65
C ALA A 396 4.26 -8.55 13.68
N SER A 397 4.18 -9.21 12.51
CA SER A 397 3.64 -10.58 12.39
C SER A 397 4.44 -11.64 13.14
N GLU A 398 5.70 -11.34 13.48
CA GLU A 398 6.61 -12.24 14.19
C GLU A 398 6.53 -12.07 15.71
N MET A 399 5.89 -11.03 16.22
CA MET A 399 5.81 -10.77 17.66
C MET A 399 5.04 -11.85 18.42
N PRO A 400 3.85 -12.29 17.97
CA PRO A 400 3.13 -13.39 18.64
C PRO A 400 3.91 -14.71 18.68
N PRO A 401 4.41 -15.28 17.56
CA PRO A 401 5.08 -16.58 17.60
C PRO A 401 6.48 -16.55 18.25
N THR A 402 7.11 -15.38 18.36
CA THR A 402 8.46 -15.25 18.94
C THR A 402 8.41 -14.94 20.43
N PHE A 403 7.55 -14.02 20.85
CA PHE A 403 7.55 -13.45 22.21
C PHE A 403 6.25 -13.67 22.97
N GLN A 404 5.27 -14.35 22.39
CA GLN A 404 3.88 -14.41 22.91
C GLN A 404 3.30 -13.01 23.17
N ALA A 405 3.71 -12.03 22.38
CA ALA A 405 3.14 -10.70 22.45
C ALA A 405 1.74 -10.73 21.81
N PRO A 406 0.71 -10.11 22.43
CA PRO A 406 -0.57 -9.92 21.79
C PRO A 406 -0.40 -9.20 20.44
N PRO A 407 -1.15 -9.59 19.38
CA PRO A 407 -1.06 -8.94 18.07
C PRO A 407 -1.28 -7.41 18.10
N GLU A 408 -1.97 -6.91 19.13
CA GLU A 408 -2.25 -5.49 19.32
C GLU A 408 -1.03 -4.72 19.86
N GLN A 409 -0.06 -5.41 20.47
CA GLN A 409 1.10 -4.78 21.11
C GLN A 409 2.09 -4.22 20.08
N VAL A 410 2.22 -4.88 18.92
CA VAL A 410 3.05 -4.42 17.81
C VAL A 410 2.26 -4.56 16.51
N GLN A 411 2.00 -3.45 15.84
CA GLN A 411 1.15 -3.38 14.65
C GLN A 411 1.87 -2.67 13.50
N ALA A 412 1.38 -2.86 12.28
CA ALA A 412 1.87 -2.17 11.09
C ALA A 412 0.73 -1.54 10.28
N ILE A 413 0.99 -0.34 9.76
CA ILE A 413 0.11 0.43 8.89
C ILE A 413 0.81 0.54 7.54
N LEU A 414 0.26 -0.13 6.53
CA LEU A 414 0.81 -0.18 5.18
C LEU A 414 -0.01 0.72 4.25
N ALA A 415 0.67 1.63 3.53
CA ALA A 415 0.04 2.42 2.48
C ALA A 415 -0.59 1.48 1.42
N GLY A 416 -1.87 1.70 1.12
CA GLY A 416 -2.65 0.83 0.23
C GLY A 416 -3.34 -0.34 0.94
N GLY A 417 -3.20 -0.45 2.26
CA GLY A 417 -3.90 -1.46 3.08
C GLY A 417 -3.30 -2.88 2.97
N PRO A 418 -4.00 -3.90 3.48
CA PRO A 418 -3.51 -5.28 3.50
C PRO A 418 -3.10 -5.82 2.13
N GLU A 419 -3.86 -5.52 1.07
CA GLU A 419 -3.57 -5.97 -0.30
C GLU A 419 -2.20 -5.50 -0.83
N ALA A 420 -1.70 -4.37 -0.31
CA ALA A 420 -0.39 -3.85 -0.70
C ALA A 420 0.76 -4.81 -0.34
N ILE A 421 0.53 -5.80 0.54
CA ILE A 421 1.51 -6.85 0.87
C ILE A 421 1.82 -7.77 -0.32
N PHE A 422 0.84 -8.02 -1.19
CA PHE A 422 0.97 -8.92 -2.34
C PHE A 422 1.21 -8.16 -3.64
N ARG A 423 0.67 -6.94 -3.78
CA ARG A 423 0.78 -6.14 -4.99
C ARG A 423 0.86 -4.65 -4.66
N ALA A 424 1.82 -3.94 -5.23
CA ALA A 424 1.94 -2.49 -5.07
C ALA A 424 0.62 -1.77 -5.45
N GLN A 425 0.26 -0.76 -4.66
CA GLN A 425 -0.91 0.08 -4.87
C GLN A 425 -0.45 1.46 -5.34
N GLU A 426 -0.80 1.82 -6.57
CA GLU A 426 -0.38 3.05 -7.21
C GLU A 426 -0.91 4.29 -6.47
N GLY A 427 -0.06 5.29 -6.25
CA GLY A 427 -0.41 6.55 -5.58
C GLY A 427 -0.74 6.45 -4.08
N ALA A 428 -0.69 5.26 -3.48
CA ALA A 428 -1.02 5.09 -2.06
C ALA A 428 0.03 5.74 -1.13
N GLU A 429 1.30 5.69 -1.53
CA GLU A 429 2.41 6.28 -0.77
C GLU A 429 2.41 7.81 -0.77
N ASP A 430 1.68 8.37 -1.73
CA ASP A 430 1.56 9.78 -2.02
C ASP A 430 0.46 10.47 -1.18
N ASP A 431 -0.47 9.72 -0.57
CA ASP A 431 -1.56 10.31 0.21
C ASP A 431 -1.19 10.53 1.69
N ALA A 432 -0.71 11.72 2.03
CA ALA A 432 -0.43 12.11 3.42
C ALA A 432 -1.68 12.06 4.32
N GLU A 433 -2.85 12.45 3.81
CA GLU A 433 -4.08 12.45 4.61
C GLU A 433 -4.55 11.02 4.88
N ALA A 434 -4.34 10.07 3.96
CA ALA A 434 -4.58 8.65 4.22
C ALA A 434 -3.69 8.13 5.34
N GLY A 435 -2.41 8.54 5.38
CA GLY A 435 -1.52 8.19 6.48
C GLY A 435 -2.00 8.71 7.83
N GLY A 436 -2.45 9.97 7.87
CA GLY A 436 -3.06 10.56 9.06
C GLY A 436 -4.33 9.82 9.50
N ARG A 437 -5.28 9.59 8.57
CA ARG A 437 -6.52 8.83 8.86
C ARG A 437 -6.22 7.44 9.40
N ALA A 438 -5.29 6.71 8.80
CA ALA A 438 -4.94 5.36 9.24
C ALA A 438 -4.39 5.33 10.67
N VAL A 439 -3.64 6.36 11.09
CA VAL A 439 -3.19 6.50 12.49
C VAL A 439 -4.34 6.87 13.41
N PHE A 440 -5.19 7.81 13.01
CA PHE A 440 -6.36 8.24 13.77
C PHE A 440 -7.31 7.06 14.07
N GLU A 441 -7.61 6.23 13.07
CA GLU A 441 -8.46 5.04 13.20
C GLU A 441 -7.91 4.00 14.18
N ARG A 442 -6.58 3.92 14.34
CA ARG A 442 -5.91 3.03 15.30
C ARG A 442 -5.94 3.55 16.74
N ARG A 443 -6.45 4.76 16.96
CA ARG A 443 -6.59 5.41 18.28
C ARG A 443 -5.27 5.40 19.05
N LEU A 444 -4.20 5.91 18.44
CA LEU A 444 -2.93 6.07 19.14
C LEU A 444 -3.07 7.08 20.29
N GLY A 445 -2.30 6.89 21.35
CA GLY A 445 -2.29 7.78 22.50
C GLY A 445 -0.90 8.00 23.08
N ARG A 446 -0.83 8.72 24.20
CA ARG A 446 0.42 9.18 24.84
C ARG A 446 1.39 8.08 25.29
N LYS A 447 0.92 6.85 25.41
CA LYS A 447 1.76 5.68 25.78
C LYS A 447 2.35 4.99 24.55
N ASP A 448 1.79 5.21 23.37
CA ASP A 448 2.18 4.51 22.16
C ASP A 448 3.40 5.17 21.49
N VAL A 449 4.05 4.40 20.62
CA VAL A 449 5.13 4.87 19.73
C VAL A 449 4.80 4.53 18.28
N LEU A 450 4.98 5.51 17.39
CA LEU A 450 4.81 5.39 15.95
C LEU A 450 6.17 5.52 15.24
N VAL A 451 6.58 4.47 14.53
CA VAL A 451 7.82 4.39 13.76
C VAL A 451 7.51 4.51 12.28
N GLY A 452 7.83 5.66 11.69
CA GLY A 452 7.74 5.90 10.25
C GLY A 452 8.93 5.30 9.50
N LEU A 453 8.65 4.45 8.52
CA LEU A 453 9.63 3.75 7.69
C LEU A 453 9.59 4.31 6.26
N THR A 454 10.64 5.01 5.85
CA THR A 454 10.75 5.56 4.48
C THR A 454 12.21 5.66 4.03
N ALA A 455 12.59 4.87 3.03
CA ALA A 455 13.96 4.88 2.50
C ALA A 455 14.39 6.28 2.04
N SER A 456 13.53 7.00 1.29
CA SER A 456 13.82 8.35 0.80
C SER A 456 13.74 9.43 1.88
N GLY A 457 13.04 9.15 2.99
CA GLY A 457 12.76 10.13 4.04
C GLY A 457 11.65 11.12 3.67
N ARG A 458 10.97 10.93 2.53
CA ARG A 458 10.02 11.91 1.97
C ARG A 458 8.60 11.39 1.74
N THR A 459 8.35 10.10 1.96
CA THR A 459 7.06 9.46 1.63
C THR A 459 5.88 10.19 2.30
N PRO A 460 4.98 10.85 1.54
CA PRO A 460 3.91 11.68 2.11
C PRO A 460 2.98 10.93 3.08
N PHE A 461 2.59 9.69 2.76
CA PHE A 461 1.80 8.83 3.64
C PHE A 461 2.43 8.68 5.03
N VAL A 462 3.75 8.47 5.09
CA VAL A 462 4.49 8.33 6.36
C VAL A 462 4.51 9.65 7.12
N HIS A 463 4.73 10.77 6.45
CA HIS A 463 4.76 12.09 7.10
C HIS A 463 3.40 12.53 7.63
N GLY A 464 2.33 12.22 6.91
CA GLY A 464 0.97 12.45 7.42
C GLY A 464 0.64 11.59 8.63
N ALA A 465 1.08 10.33 8.65
CA ALA A 465 0.97 9.45 9.80
C ALA A 465 1.78 9.98 11.01
N LEU A 466 3.04 10.40 10.83
CA LEU A 466 3.86 10.99 11.89
C LEU A 466 3.23 12.26 12.46
N ARG A 467 2.61 13.09 11.60
CA ARG A 467 1.86 14.28 12.02
C ARG A 467 0.70 13.93 12.93
N GLU A 468 -0.11 12.95 12.56
CA GLU A 468 -1.24 12.52 13.38
C GLU A 468 -0.79 11.82 14.67
N GLY A 469 0.27 11.01 14.62
CA GLY A 469 0.84 10.34 15.80
C GLY A 469 1.26 11.36 16.85
N ARG A 470 1.99 12.41 16.45
CA ARG A 470 2.36 13.51 17.34
C ARG A 470 1.15 14.27 17.87
N ARG A 471 0.15 14.54 17.02
CA ARG A 471 -1.12 15.19 17.43
C ARG A 471 -1.86 14.37 18.49
N SER A 472 -1.81 13.05 18.37
CA SER A 472 -2.39 12.09 19.32
C SER A 472 -1.56 11.92 20.60
N GLY A 473 -0.40 12.58 20.67
CA GLY A 473 0.52 12.55 21.81
C GLY A 473 1.45 11.33 21.85
N ALA A 474 1.42 10.46 20.83
CA ALA A 474 2.32 9.32 20.73
C ALA A 474 3.76 9.78 20.47
N ALA A 475 4.73 9.01 20.96
CA ALA A 475 6.13 9.20 20.58
C ALA A 475 6.30 8.88 19.10
N THR A 476 7.18 9.60 18.41
CA THR A 476 7.38 9.49 16.96
C THR A 476 8.84 9.21 16.63
N ILE A 477 9.08 8.23 15.76
CA ILE A 477 10.42 7.85 15.29
C ILE A 477 10.41 7.81 13.77
N LEU A 478 11.47 8.29 13.12
CA LEU A 478 11.67 8.14 11.68
C LEU A 478 12.88 7.25 11.41
N VAL A 479 12.73 6.25 10.54
CA VAL A 479 13.82 5.42 10.02
C VAL A 479 13.93 5.68 8.52
N THR A 480 15.10 6.12 8.07
CA THR A 480 15.35 6.50 6.67
C THR A 480 16.73 6.12 6.19
N ALA A 481 16.88 5.87 4.88
CA ALA A 481 18.16 5.65 4.22
C ALA A 481 18.77 6.96 3.67
N HIS A 482 18.18 8.11 4.01
CA HIS A 482 18.70 9.42 3.66
C HIS A 482 19.68 9.91 4.78
N PRO A 483 21.01 9.83 4.58
CA PRO A 483 22.01 10.08 5.62
C PRO A 483 22.02 11.50 6.17
N SER A 484 21.68 12.48 5.33
CA SER A 484 21.61 13.90 5.65
C SER A 484 20.18 14.39 5.82
N TRP A 485 19.23 13.49 6.15
CA TRP A 485 17.84 13.87 6.27
C TRP A 485 17.64 14.96 7.33
N LEU A 486 16.94 16.02 6.91
CA LEU A 486 16.40 17.07 7.75
C LEU A 486 14.91 17.23 7.40
N PRO A 487 14.06 17.60 8.37
CA PRO A 487 12.65 17.82 8.11
C PRO A 487 12.47 19.02 7.18
N GLU A 488 11.61 18.83 6.19
CA GLU A 488 11.17 19.90 5.31
C GLU A 488 10.11 20.77 6.00
N LYS A 489 9.92 21.99 5.51
CA LYS A 489 8.93 22.93 6.04
C LYS A 489 7.54 22.29 6.04
N GLY A 490 6.92 22.16 7.22
CA GLY A 490 5.59 21.56 7.40
C GLY A 490 5.60 20.04 7.67
N THR A 491 6.76 19.41 7.78
CA THR A 491 6.91 18.05 8.30
C THR A 491 7.13 18.05 9.81
N VAL A 492 6.87 16.93 10.47
CA VAL A 492 7.07 16.79 11.92
C VAL A 492 8.53 16.47 12.22
N TRP A 493 9.06 17.12 13.26
CA TRP A 493 10.33 16.71 13.88
C TRP A 493 10.07 15.50 14.79
N PRO A 494 10.56 14.29 14.46
CA PRO A 494 10.34 13.11 15.28
C PRO A 494 11.18 13.16 16.57
N ASP A 495 10.76 12.44 17.60
CA ASP A 495 11.47 12.33 18.88
C ASP A 495 12.79 11.54 18.75
N ALA A 496 12.92 10.68 17.74
CA ALA A 496 14.17 10.07 17.31
C ALA A 496 14.22 9.88 15.78
N VAL A 497 15.41 10.01 15.18
CA VAL A 497 15.61 9.82 13.74
C VAL A 497 16.81 8.88 13.53
N VAL A 498 16.61 7.79 12.80
CA VAL A 498 17.63 6.80 12.42
C VAL A 498 17.97 6.96 10.94
N ARG A 499 19.21 7.40 10.65
CA ARG A 499 19.72 7.67 9.31
C ARG A 499 20.70 6.58 8.87
N LEU A 500 20.24 5.75 7.94
CA LEU A 500 20.92 4.54 7.49
C LEU A 500 21.72 4.80 6.21
N ASP A 501 22.96 5.25 6.36
CA ASP A 501 23.88 5.52 5.24
C ASP A 501 24.40 4.22 4.57
N VAL A 502 23.62 3.68 3.64
CA VAL A 502 23.97 2.47 2.84
C VAL A 502 24.67 2.79 1.51
N GLY A 503 24.84 4.08 1.19
CA GLY A 503 25.28 4.54 -0.13
C GLY A 503 24.27 4.25 -1.25
N PRO A 504 24.64 4.47 -2.53
CA PRO A 504 23.75 4.25 -3.66
C PRO A 504 23.44 2.76 -3.85
N GLU A 505 22.22 2.43 -4.25
CA GLU A 505 21.79 1.05 -4.51
C GLU A 505 22.49 0.44 -5.74
N LEU A 506 22.53 -0.90 -5.84
CA LEU A 506 23.09 -1.56 -7.04
C LEU A 506 22.32 -1.18 -8.30
N ILE A 507 21.00 -1.17 -8.18
CA ILE A 507 20.06 -0.65 -9.17
C ILE A 507 19.54 0.65 -8.57
N ALA A 508 19.84 1.78 -9.20
CA ALA A 508 19.45 3.10 -8.69
C ALA A 508 17.94 3.15 -8.40
N GLY A 509 17.55 3.73 -7.26
CA GLY A 509 16.15 3.79 -6.82
C GLY A 509 15.58 2.48 -6.26
N SER A 510 16.25 1.32 -6.42
CA SER A 510 15.76 0.02 -5.93
C SER A 510 15.99 -0.16 -4.42
N THR A 511 15.29 0.64 -3.62
CA THR A 511 15.42 0.70 -2.15
C THR A 511 14.98 -0.59 -1.43
N ARG A 512 14.43 -1.57 -2.15
CA ARG A 512 14.19 -2.94 -1.60
C ARG A 512 15.48 -3.70 -1.30
N LEU A 513 16.61 -3.26 -1.87
CA LEU A 513 17.93 -3.89 -1.73
C LEU A 513 18.58 -3.50 -0.39
N LYS A 514 19.67 -2.72 -0.38
CA LYS A 514 20.45 -2.44 0.83
C LYS A 514 19.62 -1.67 1.86
N ALA A 515 18.88 -0.64 1.43
CA ALA A 515 18.04 0.19 2.30
C ALA A 515 16.95 -0.65 3.00
N GLY A 516 16.26 -1.52 2.26
CA GLY A 516 15.30 -2.46 2.82
C GLY A 516 15.94 -3.48 3.76
N THR A 517 17.13 -4.00 3.43
CA THR A 517 17.85 -4.95 4.29
C THR A 517 18.21 -4.32 5.64
N VAL A 518 18.77 -3.11 5.65
CA VAL A 518 19.12 -2.42 6.90
C VAL A 518 17.88 -1.98 7.69
N THR A 519 16.81 -1.58 7.00
CA THR A 519 15.52 -1.25 7.66
C THR A 519 14.96 -2.46 8.40
N LYS A 520 15.02 -3.66 7.80
CA LYS A 520 14.64 -4.91 8.49
C LYS A 520 15.44 -5.12 9.77
N MET A 521 16.77 -4.97 9.69
CA MET A 521 17.65 -5.13 10.85
C MET A 521 17.27 -4.15 11.97
N VAL A 522 17.00 -2.89 11.64
CA VAL A 522 16.55 -1.88 12.63
C VAL A 522 15.21 -2.26 13.25
N CYS A 523 14.19 -2.64 12.47
CA CYS A 523 12.90 -3.09 13.02
C CYS A 523 13.11 -4.26 14.01
N ASN A 524 13.95 -5.23 13.63
CA ASN A 524 14.27 -6.36 14.49
C ASN A 524 14.97 -5.95 15.79
N ILE A 525 15.88 -4.97 15.75
CA ILE A 525 16.53 -4.42 16.95
C ILE A 525 15.51 -3.73 17.85
N LEU A 526 14.67 -2.85 17.28
CA LEU A 526 13.68 -2.08 18.03
C LEU A 526 12.68 -3.00 18.75
N SER A 527 12.08 -3.94 18.00
CA SER A 527 11.11 -4.87 18.57
C SER A 527 11.74 -5.82 19.59
N SER A 528 12.93 -6.37 19.30
CA SER A 528 13.60 -7.30 20.21
C SER A 528 14.03 -6.64 21.51
N ILE A 529 14.59 -5.42 21.47
CA ILE A 529 14.95 -4.68 22.69
C ILE A 529 13.70 -4.34 23.50
N GLY A 530 12.61 -3.94 22.84
CA GLY A 530 11.32 -3.74 23.49
C GLY A 530 10.84 -4.99 24.25
N MET A 531 10.90 -6.16 23.59
CA MET A 531 10.47 -7.43 24.17
C MET A 531 11.40 -7.95 25.28
N ILE A 532 12.72 -7.75 25.15
CA ILE A 532 13.71 -8.02 26.21
C ILE A 532 13.36 -7.17 27.45
N ARG A 533 13.02 -5.89 27.26
CA ARG A 533 12.68 -4.96 28.34
C ARG A 533 11.35 -5.24 29.04
N LEU A 534 10.45 -5.95 28.35
CA LEU A 534 9.22 -6.48 28.91
C LEU A 534 9.41 -7.84 29.61
N GLY A 535 10.65 -8.36 29.69
CA GLY A 535 10.93 -9.66 30.30
C GLY A 535 10.45 -10.86 29.46
N ARG A 536 10.16 -10.66 28.16
CA ARG A 536 9.75 -11.77 27.25
C ARG A 536 10.93 -12.64 26.81
N VAL A 537 12.15 -12.21 27.14
CA VAL A 537 13.40 -12.93 26.91
C VAL A 537 14.14 -12.98 28.24
N TYR A 538 14.45 -14.20 28.70
CA TYR A 538 15.34 -14.41 29.84
C TYR A 538 16.64 -14.95 29.29
N ASP A 539 17.74 -14.33 29.69
CA ASP A 539 19.00 -14.46 28.99
C ASP A 539 18.88 -14.18 27.48
N ASN A 540 19.30 -15.11 26.62
CA ASN A 540 19.13 -15.11 25.18
C ASN A 540 18.01 -16.08 24.76
N LEU A 541 17.24 -16.58 25.71
CA LEU A 541 16.19 -17.56 25.51
C LEU A 541 14.82 -16.91 25.49
N MET A 542 13.98 -17.34 24.55
CA MET A 542 12.56 -16.99 24.52
C MET A 542 11.84 -17.82 25.59
N VAL A 543 11.61 -17.25 26.77
CA VAL A 543 11.04 -17.98 27.93
C VAL A 543 9.52 -18.05 27.93
N ASN A 544 8.86 -17.26 27.08
CA ASN A 544 7.44 -17.34 26.82
C ASN A 544 7.21 -17.92 25.41
N VAL A 545 7.70 -19.14 25.13
CA VAL A 545 7.41 -19.84 23.87
C VAL A 545 6.24 -20.78 24.08
N VAL A 546 5.16 -20.64 23.30
CA VAL A 546 4.12 -21.69 23.25
C VAL A 546 4.65 -22.75 22.30
N PRO A 547 4.78 -24.01 22.73
CA PRO A 547 5.27 -25.08 21.88
C PRO A 547 4.18 -25.53 20.89
N SER A 548 3.81 -24.64 19.97
CA SER A 548 2.71 -24.79 19.00
C SER A 548 3.09 -25.63 17.77
N ASN A 549 4.37 -25.99 17.63
CA ASN A 549 4.86 -26.91 16.60
C ASN A 549 6.07 -27.71 17.08
N GLU A 550 6.49 -28.70 16.30
CA GLU A 550 7.56 -29.63 16.66
C GLU A 550 8.89 -28.90 16.95
N LYS A 551 9.21 -27.87 16.15
CA LYS A 551 10.39 -27.02 16.35
C LYS A 551 10.34 -26.23 17.67
N LEU A 552 9.17 -25.73 18.07
CA LEU A 552 8.99 -24.99 19.32
C LEU A 552 8.93 -25.94 20.54
N ARG A 553 8.41 -27.17 20.39
CA ARG A 553 8.48 -28.25 21.41
C ARG A 553 9.91 -28.68 21.70
N ALA A 554 10.68 -29.03 20.66
CA ALA A 554 12.09 -29.41 20.80
C ALA A 554 12.94 -28.28 21.40
N ARG A 555 12.54 -27.03 21.17
CA ARG A 555 13.16 -25.85 21.78
C ARG A 555 12.88 -25.79 23.27
N ALA A 556 11.62 -25.85 23.69
CA ALA A 556 11.22 -25.78 25.10
C ALA A 556 12.02 -26.76 25.99
N VAL A 557 12.23 -28.00 25.51
CA VAL A 557 13.05 -29.01 26.21
C VAL A 557 14.51 -28.59 26.36
N ARG A 558 15.10 -27.97 25.33
CA ARG A 558 16.51 -27.52 25.32
C ARG A 558 16.74 -26.24 26.14
N LEU A 559 15.71 -25.41 26.34
CA LEU A 559 15.79 -24.15 27.10
C LEU A 559 16.14 -24.35 28.59
N VAL A 560 15.83 -25.52 29.15
CA VAL A 560 16.10 -25.85 30.57
C VAL A 560 17.60 -25.99 30.87
N GLN A 561 18.46 -26.14 29.86
CA GLN A 561 19.86 -26.57 30.04
C GLN A 561 20.94 -25.47 29.88
N VAL A 562 20.61 -24.24 29.46
CA VAL A 562 21.62 -23.21 29.12
C VAL A 562 21.16 -21.81 29.55
N LEU A 563 21.86 -21.14 30.49
CA LEU A 563 21.53 -19.77 30.93
C LEU A 563 22.77 -18.86 31.01
N ARG A 564 22.70 -17.66 30.42
CA ARG A 564 23.52 -16.44 30.69
C ARG A 564 22.60 -15.26 31.08
N GLY A 565 22.93 -13.96 30.93
CA GLY A 565 22.00 -12.85 31.29
C GLY A 565 21.89 -11.60 30.40
N LEU A 566 21.16 -11.63 29.25
CA LEU A 566 20.87 -10.41 28.45
C LEU A 566 19.91 -9.38 29.12
N HIS A 567 18.93 -9.81 29.91
CA HIS A 567 17.93 -8.92 30.54
C HIS A 567 18.56 -7.86 31.47
N LYS A 568 19.78 -8.12 31.97
CA LYS A 568 20.54 -7.21 32.84
C LYS A 568 21.32 -6.13 32.08
N LYS A 569 21.39 -6.21 30.74
CA LYS A 569 22.18 -5.28 29.92
C LYS A 569 21.44 -3.95 29.71
N SER A 570 22.16 -2.85 29.55
CA SER A 570 21.61 -1.55 29.16
C SER A 570 21.17 -1.53 27.67
N VAL A 571 20.37 -0.54 27.25
CA VAL A 571 19.90 -0.45 25.85
C VAL A 571 21.09 -0.30 24.90
N ASP A 572 22.09 0.50 25.25
CA ASP A 572 23.30 0.66 24.43
C ASP A 572 24.10 -0.64 24.31
N GLN A 573 24.22 -1.42 25.39
CA GLN A 573 24.87 -2.73 25.35
C GLN A 573 24.11 -3.73 24.47
N LEU A 574 22.78 -3.71 24.50
CA LEU A 574 21.97 -4.57 23.63
C LEU A 574 22.13 -4.17 22.17
N VAL A 575 22.03 -2.86 21.84
CA VAL A 575 22.22 -2.40 20.46
C VAL A 575 23.61 -2.75 19.94
N ARG A 576 24.68 -2.59 20.75
CA ARG A 576 26.04 -3.05 20.40
C ARG A 576 26.04 -4.51 19.95
N LEU A 577 25.48 -5.40 20.77
CA LEU A 577 25.44 -6.83 20.50
C LEU A 577 24.69 -7.15 19.21
N PHE A 578 23.49 -6.60 19.02
CA PHE A 578 22.74 -6.83 17.78
C PHE A 578 23.51 -6.35 16.53
N VAL A 579 24.11 -5.15 16.60
CA VAL A 579 24.87 -4.59 15.47
C VAL A 579 26.14 -5.40 15.16
N GLU A 580 26.81 -5.92 16.18
CA GLU A 580 27.99 -6.78 16.01
C GLU A 580 27.64 -8.13 15.39
N GLU A 581 26.53 -8.73 15.83
CA GLU A 581 26.02 -10.01 15.35
C GLU A 581 25.63 -9.97 13.86
N GLU A 582 25.15 -8.84 13.34
CA GLU A 582 24.81 -8.70 11.92
C GLU A 582 26.01 -8.89 10.99
N ALA A 583 27.25 -8.77 11.48
CA ALA A 583 28.44 -9.08 10.67
C ALA A 583 28.51 -10.55 10.22
N PHE A 584 27.87 -11.47 10.94
CA PHE A 584 27.80 -12.88 10.57
C PHE A 584 26.91 -13.12 9.34
N THR A 585 25.92 -12.27 9.05
CA THR A 585 25.05 -12.43 7.87
C THR A 585 25.85 -12.25 6.57
N VAL A 586 26.61 -11.17 6.47
CA VAL A 586 27.49 -10.89 5.32
C VAL A 586 28.59 -11.94 5.19
N ARG A 587 29.14 -12.43 6.31
CA ARG A 587 30.14 -13.52 6.31
C ARG A 587 29.55 -14.82 5.75
N GLY A 588 28.37 -15.21 6.23
CA GLY A 588 27.65 -16.40 5.76
C GLY A 588 27.31 -16.31 4.29
N LEU A 589 26.81 -15.15 3.84
CA LEU A 589 26.52 -14.88 2.44
C LEU A 589 27.78 -15.01 1.56
N ARG A 590 28.92 -14.47 2.01
CA ARG A 590 30.20 -14.56 1.30
C ARG A 590 30.70 -16.00 1.18
N LYS A 591 30.63 -16.77 2.27
CA LYS A 591 30.99 -18.21 2.25
C LYS A 591 30.11 -19.00 1.27
N ALA A 592 28.83 -18.66 1.18
CA ALA A 592 27.87 -19.31 0.29
C ALA A 592 27.91 -18.80 -1.17
N SER A 593 28.84 -17.90 -1.53
CA SER A 593 28.82 -17.24 -2.85
C SER A 593 28.84 -18.21 -4.04
N GLY A 594 29.55 -19.35 -3.93
CA GLY A 594 29.57 -20.37 -4.99
C GLY A 594 28.22 -21.09 -5.13
N GLU A 595 27.55 -21.39 -4.03
CA GLU A 595 26.22 -22.00 -4.01
C GLU A 595 25.16 -21.02 -4.55
N ILE A 596 25.26 -19.74 -4.17
CA ILE A 596 24.39 -18.67 -4.69
C ILE A 596 24.60 -18.50 -6.19
N GLN A 597 25.84 -18.54 -6.68
CA GLN A 597 26.14 -18.49 -8.12
C GLN A 597 25.46 -19.64 -8.88
N LYS A 598 25.51 -20.87 -8.35
CA LYS A 598 24.82 -22.02 -8.95
C LYS A 598 23.31 -21.81 -8.98
N ALA A 599 22.72 -21.38 -7.87
CA ALA A 599 21.28 -21.11 -7.77
C ALA A 599 20.84 -19.98 -8.72
N ALA A 600 21.56 -18.86 -8.75
CA ALA A 600 21.29 -17.74 -9.65
C ALA A 600 21.38 -18.17 -11.13
N GLY A 601 22.34 -19.02 -11.49
CA GLY A 601 22.45 -19.56 -12.84
C GLY A 601 21.25 -20.43 -13.26
N ILE A 602 20.68 -21.21 -12.33
CA ILE A 602 19.44 -21.97 -12.58
C ILE A 602 18.26 -21.01 -12.79
N VAL A 603 18.09 -20.02 -11.90
CA VAL A 603 17.01 -19.03 -11.99
C VAL A 603 17.10 -18.23 -13.30
N SER A 604 18.27 -17.71 -13.65
CA SER A 604 18.47 -16.95 -14.89
C SER A 604 18.11 -17.77 -16.13
N ARG A 605 18.54 -19.05 -16.21
CA ARG A 605 18.21 -19.92 -17.35
C ARG A 605 16.71 -20.18 -17.44
N ALA A 606 16.05 -20.48 -16.31
CA ALA A 606 14.61 -20.71 -16.26
C ALA A 606 13.83 -19.50 -16.81
N LEU A 607 14.14 -18.29 -16.32
CA LEU A 607 13.46 -17.07 -16.76
C LEU A 607 13.75 -16.76 -18.24
N GLN A 608 14.98 -16.93 -18.72
CA GLN A 608 15.33 -16.71 -20.13
C GLN A 608 14.61 -17.68 -21.09
N GLN A 609 14.25 -18.88 -20.62
CA GLN A 609 13.48 -19.86 -21.40
C GLN A 609 11.95 -19.60 -21.37
N GLY A 610 11.53 -18.51 -20.73
CA GLY A 610 10.12 -18.14 -20.54
C GLY A 610 9.45 -18.85 -19.36
N GLY A 611 10.23 -19.43 -18.45
CA GLY A 611 9.73 -20.00 -17.20
C GLY A 611 9.47 -18.94 -16.13
N ARG A 612 8.92 -19.40 -15.00
CA ARG A 612 8.59 -18.59 -13.82
C ARG A 612 9.43 -18.98 -12.61
N LEU A 613 9.64 -18.03 -11.71
CA LEU A 613 10.27 -18.25 -10.41
C LEU A 613 9.21 -18.36 -9.31
N PHE A 614 9.21 -19.46 -8.58
CA PHE A 614 8.35 -19.67 -7.42
C PHE A 614 9.19 -19.73 -6.15
N TYR A 615 8.88 -18.92 -5.16
CA TYR A 615 9.31 -19.13 -3.79
C TYR A 615 8.31 -20.01 -3.04
N VAL A 616 8.78 -20.92 -2.20
CA VAL A 616 7.92 -21.66 -1.27
C VAL A 616 8.55 -21.69 0.11
N GLY A 617 7.81 -21.34 1.15
CA GLY A 617 8.36 -21.25 2.49
C GLY A 617 7.31 -21.18 3.58
N ALA A 618 7.78 -21.23 4.82
CA ALA A 618 6.97 -21.03 6.03
C ALA A 618 7.62 -19.99 6.95
N GLY A 619 6.82 -19.44 7.87
CA GLY A 619 7.27 -18.43 8.83
C GLY A 619 7.99 -17.25 8.16
N THR A 620 9.02 -16.72 8.80
CA THR A 620 9.82 -15.58 8.28
C THR A 620 10.32 -15.82 6.86
N SER A 621 10.89 -17.00 6.57
CA SER A 621 11.47 -17.31 5.25
C SER A 621 10.43 -17.26 4.14
N GLY A 622 9.23 -17.82 4.38
CA GLY A 622 8.14 -17.75 3.40
C GLY A 622 7.62 -16.33 3.18
N ARG A 623 7.46 -15.54 4.26
CA ARG A 623 7.02 -14.14 4.17
C ARG A 623 8.01 -13.29 3.37
N LEU A 624 9.31 -13.52 3.53
CA LEU A 624 10.34 -12.84 2.73
C LEU A 624 10.25 -13.17 1.24
N GLY A 625 9.89 -14.41 0.88
CA GLY A 625 9.61 -14.77 -0.51
C GLY A 625 8.42 -14.01 -1.10
N VAL A 626 7.34 -13.81 -0.31
CA VAL A 626 6.19 -12.98 -0.70
C VAL A 626 6.62 -11.53 -0.92
N LEU A 627 7.39 -10.97 0.00
CA LEU A 627 7.91 -9.60 -0.09
C LEU A 627 8.77 -9.40 -1.35
N ASP A 628 9.71 -10.29 -1.65
CA ASP A 628 10.55 -10.19 -2.85
C ASP A 628 9.70 -10.31 -4.13
N ALA A 629 8.78 -11.28 -4.19
CA ALA A 629 7.89 -11.45 -5.35
C ALA A 629 7.03 -10.19 -5.62
N SER A 630 6.49 -9.56 -4.55
CA SER A 630 5.63 -8.37 -4.67
C SER A 630 6.33 -7.14 -5.26
N GLU A 631 7.67 -7.13 -5.26
CA GLU A 631 8.49 -6.02 -5.77
C GLU A 631 8.92 -6.20 -7.23
N MET A 632 8.68 -7.37 -7.83
CA MET A 632 9.08 -7.64 -9.21
C MET A 632 8.31 -6.77 -10.22
N PRO A 633 6.96 -6.63 -10.12
CA PRO A 633 6.23 -5.75 -11.02
C PRO A 633 6.64 -4.27 -10.94
N PRO A 634 6.67 -3.61 -9.77
CA PRO A 634 7.02 -2.18 -9.71
C PRO A 634 8.50 -1.91 -10.02
N THR A 635 9.42 -2.84 -9.72
CA THR A 635 10.86 -2.61 -9.97
C THR A 635 11.27 -2.86 -11.42
N PHE A 636 10.76 -3.94 -12.03
CA PHE A 636 11.25 -4.44 -13.32
C PHE A 636 10.19 -4.44 -14.42
N GLN A 637 8.98 -3.94 -14.13
CA GLN A 637 7.80 -4.08 -15.00
C GLN A 637 7.55 -5.55 -15.38
N ALA A 638 7.89 -6.46 -14.46
CA ALA A 638 7.67 -7.89 -14.62
C ALA A 638 6.17 -8.21 -14.45
N PRO A 639 5.59 -9.10 -15.26
CA PRO A 639 4.25 -9.61 -15.01
C PRO A 639 4.16 -10.25 -13.60
N PRO A 640 3.06 -10.06 -12.84
CA PRO A 640 2.93 -10.62 -11.49
C PRO A 640 3.10 -12.14 -11.40
N GLU A 641 2.82 -12.87 -12.48
CA GLU A 641 2.97 -14.32 -12.58
C GLU A 641 4.43 -14.77 -12.78
N GLN A 642 5.34 -13.86 -13.16
CA GLN A 642 6.73 -14.19 -13.47
C GLN A 642 7.52 -14.60 -12.21
N VAL A 643 7.21 -13.96 -11.08
CA VAL A 643 7.77 -14.31 -9.77
C VAL A 643 6.64 -14.38 -8.76
N GLN A 644 6.45 -15.55 -8.17
CA GLN A 644 5.35 -15.82 -7.23
C GLN A 644 5.88 -16.44 -5.94
N ALA A 645 5.07 -16.38 -4.88
CA ALA A 645 5.39 -16.99 -3.60
C ALA A 645 4.23 -17.84 -3.09
N ILE A 646 4.57 -18.96 -2.47
CA ILE A 646 3.67 -19.90 -1.82
C ILE A 646 4.04 -19.93 -0.34
N LEU A 647 3.12 -19.49 0.51
CA LEU A 647 3.31 -19.41 1.96
C LEU A 647 2.53 -20.52 2.66
N ALA A 648 3.19 -21.27 3.54
CA ALA A 648 2.52 -22.21 4.43
C ALA A 648 1.46 -21.49 5.27
N GLY A 649 0.23 -22.00 5.29
CA GLY A 649 -0.93 -21.35 5.92
C GLY A 649 -1.64 -20.33 5.02
N GLY A 650 -1.25 -20.22 3.76
CA GLY A 650 -1.91 -19.38 2.77
C GLY A 650 -1.61 -17.87 2.91
N PRO A 651 -2.34 -17.00 2.20
CA PRO A 651 -2.12 -15.56 2.21
C PRO A 651 -2.20 -14.94 3.62
N GLU A 652 -3.15 -15.38 4.45
CA GLU A 652 -3.34 -14.85 5.82
C GLU A 652 -2.12 -15.05 6.72
N ALA A 653 -1.29 -16.05 6.42
CA ALA A 653 -0.07 -16.33 7.17
C ALA A 653 0.94 -15.16 7.13
N ILE A 654 0.78 -14.21 6.20
CA ILE A 654 1.58 -12.99 6.11
C ILE A 654 1.35 -12.03 7.28
N PHE A 655 0.11 -11.99 7.82
CA PHE A 655 -0.28 -11.10 8.90
C PHE A 655 -0.25 -11.78 10.26
N ARG A 656 -0.59 -13.07 10.32
CA ARG A 656 -0.66 -13.85 11.56
C ARG A 656 -0.07 -15.24 11.33
N ALA A 657 0.72 -15.75 12.28
CA ALA A 657 1.22 -17.12 12.15
C ALA A 657 0.04 -18.12 12.19
N GLN A 658 0.10 -19.12 11.31
CA GLN A 658 -0.85 -20.23 11.25
C GLN A 658 -0.20 -21.46 11.90
N GLU A 659 -0.83 -21.99 12.95
CA GLU A 659 -0.31 -23.11 13.72
C GLU A 659 -0.33 -24.41 12.90
N GLY A 660 0.70 -25.25 13.03
CA GLY A 660 0.82 -26.54 12.32
C GLY A 660 1.02 -26.47 10.79
N ALA A 661 0.78 -25.32 10.15
CA ALA A 661 0.84 -25.22 8.69
C ALA A 661 2.23 -25.51 8.10
N GLU A 662 3.30 -25.29 8.87
CA GLU A 662 4.67 -25.59 8.42
C GLU A 662 5.03 -27.08 8.45
N ASP A 663 4.26 -27.88 9.19
CA ASP A 663 4.49 -29.31 9.43
C ASP A 663 3.73 -30.22 8.44
N ASP A 664 2.89 -29.66 7.56
CA ASP A 664 2.13 -30.40 6.55
C ASP A 664 2.86 -30.47 5.20
N ALA A 665 3.55 -31.59 4.95
CA ALA A 665 4.21 -31.84 3.67
C ALA A 665 3.24 -32.02 2.50
N GLU A 666 2.05 -32.59 2.73
CA GLU A 666 1.08 -32.80 1.66
C GLU A 666 0.46 -31.49 1.21
N ALA A 667 0.16 -30.57 2.12
CA ALA A 667 -0.28 -29.22 1.79
C ALA A 667 0.75 -28.49 0.93
N GLY A 668 2.05 -28.64 1.23
CA GLY A 668 3.11 -28.10 0.39
C GLY A 668 3.08 -28.67 -1.03
N GLY A 669 2.86 -29.97 -1.17
CA GLY A 669 2.69 -30.64 -2.46
C GLY A 669 1.46 -30.15 -3.23
N ARG A 670 0.29 -30.08 -2.57
CA ARG A 670 -0.96 -29.57 -3.14
C ARG A 670 -0.81 -28.12 -3.62
N ALA A 671 -0.20 -27.26 -2.80
CA ALA A 671 0.00 -25.86 -3.13
C ALA A 671 0.88 -25.65 -4.37
N VAL A 672 1.85 -26.52 -4.62
CA VAL A 672 2.65 -26.49 -5.87
C VAL A 672 1.86 -27.05 -7.05
N PHE A 673 1.10 -28.13 -6.86
CA PHE A 673 0.27 -28.73 -7.90
C PHE A 673 -0.75 -27.72 -8.46
N GLU A 674 -1.43 -26.96 -7.60
CA GLU A 674 -2.39 -25.92 -7.98
C GLU A 674 -1.78 -24.80 -8.83
N ARG A 675 -0.47 -24.53 -8.70
CA ARG A 675 0.24 -23.50 -9.46
C ARG A 675 0.67 -23.96 -10.85
N ARG A 676 0.47 -25.25 -11.18
CA ARG A 676 0.76 -25.85 -12.49
C ARG A 676 2.17 -25.52 -12.96
N LEU A 677 3.16 -25.84 -12.13
CA LEU A 677 4.57 -25.72 -12.51
C LEU A 677 4.88 -26.67 -13.69
N GLY A 678 5.83 -26.27 -14.54
CA GLY A 678 6.31 -27.07 -15.66
C GLY A 678 7.84 -27.07 -15.77
N ARG A 679 8.35 -27.73 -16.81
CA ARG A 679 9.79 -27.99 -17.02
C ARG A 679 10.68 -26.75 -17.15
N LYS A 680 10.07 -25.60 -17.46
CA LYS A 680 10.78 -24.32 -17.60
C LYS A 680 10.83 -23.54 -16.28
N ASP A 681 9.99 -23.89 -15.31
CA ASP A 681 9.88 -23.17 -14.05
C ASP A 681 10.99 -23.57 -13.07
N VAL A 682 11.23 -22.70 -12.10
CA VAL A 682 12.13 -22.95 -10.97
C VAL A 682 11.39 -22.73 -9.65
N LEU A 683 11.53 -23.66 -8.73
CA LEU A 683 10.96 -23.63 -7.38
C LEU A 683 12.09 -23.50 -6.34
N VAL A 684 12.08 -22.42 -5.58
CA VAL A 684 13.03 -22.13 -4.51
C VAL A 684 12.37 -22.34 -3.15
N GLY A 685 12.74 -23.42 -2.47
CA GLY A 685 12.35 -23.70 -1.10
C GLY A 685 13.14 -22.89 -0.09
N LEU A 686 12.44 -22.13 0.76
CA LEU A 686 13.02 -21.24 1.77
C LEU A 686 12.74 -21.80 3.17
N THR A 687 13.78 -22.23 3.89
CA THR A 687 13.64 -22.75 5.25
C THR A 687 14.90 -22.53 6.09
N ALA A 688 14.77 -21.80 7.20
CA ALA A 688 15.89 -21.57 8.11
C ALA A 688 16.47 -22.89 8.67
N SER A 689 15.62 -23.85 9.05
CA SER A 689 16.06 -25.15 9.61
C SER A 689 16.54 -26.15 8.56
N GLY A 690 16.15 -25.97 7.30
CA GLY A 690 16.41 -26.95 6.25
C GLY A 690 15.50 -28.18 6.33
N ARG A 691 14.57 -28.25 7.29
CA ARG A 691 13.76 -29.43 7.58
C ARG A 691 12.24 -29.22 7.54
N THR A 692 11.77 -28.03 7.15
CA THR A 692 10.33 -27.71 7.14
C THR A 692 9.53 -28.66 6.22
N PRO A 693 8.63 -29.51 6.76
CA PRO A 693 7.91 -30.51 5.96
C PRO A 693 7.14 -29.92 4.78
N PHE A 694 6.43 -28.81 4.96
CA PHE A 694 5.73 -28.10 3.89
C PHE A 694 6.65 -27.77 2.69
N VAL A 695 7.86 -27.28 2.97
CA VAL A 695 8.84 -26.94 1.92
C VAL A 695 9.33 -28.19 1.19
N HIS A 696 9.60 -29.28 1.91
CA HIS A 696 10.07 -30.53 1.30
C HIS A 696 8.99 -31.20 0.45
N GLY A 697 7.73 -31.17 0.90
CA GLY A 697 6.59 -31.62 0.11
C GLY A 697 6.41 -30.82 -1.19
N ALA A 698 6.54 -29.50 -1.10
CA ALA A 698 6.53 -28.61 -2.26
C ALA A 698 7.69 -28.90 -3.23
N LEU A 699 8.93 -29.06 -2.75
CA LEU A 699 10.08 -29.42 -3.58
C LEU A 699 9.86 -30.79 -4.27
N ARG A 700 9.21 -31.74 -3.60
CA ARG A 700 8.88 -33.05 -4.18
C ARG A 700 7.91 -32.92 -5.34
N ALA A 701 6.85 -32.13 -5.15
CA ALA A 701 5.87 -31.85 -6.18
C ALA A 701 6.49 -31.08 -7.36
N GLY A 702 7.28 -30.03 -7.10
CA GLY A 702 7.95 -29.24 -8.14
C GLY A 702 8.85 -30.10 -9.02
N ARG A 703 9.65 -31.00 -8.41
CA ARG A 703 10.47 -31.96 -9.15
C ARG A 703 9.64 -32.94 -9.99
N ARG A 704 8.52 -33.44 -9.47
CA ARG A 704 7.60 -34.31 -10.23
C ARG A 704 6.98 -33.59 -11.43
N SER A 705 6.73 -32.28 -11.31
CA SER A 705 6.29 -31.42 -12.42
C SER A 705 7.41 -31.09 -13.43
N GLY A 706 8.64 -31.52 -13.17
CA GLY A 706 9.82 -31.27 -14.00
C GLY A 706 10.47 -29.91 -13.80
N ALA A 707 10.01 -29.11 -12.84
CA ALA A 707 10.63 -27.83 -12.51
C ALA A 707 11.99 -28.03 -11.83
N ALA A 708 12.93 -27.10 -12.07
CA ALA A 708 14.19 -27.06 -11.34
C ALA A 708 13.92 -26.69 -9.87
N THR A 709 14.63 -27.30 -8.94
CA THR A 709 14.42 -27.15 -7.50
C THR A 709 15.67 -26.64 -6.80
N ILE A 710 15.50 -25.61 -5.96
CA ILE A 710 16.58 -25.01 -5.17
C ILE A 710 16.16 -24.99 -3.71
N LEU A 711 17.07 -25.31 -2.79
CA LEU A 711 16.84 -25.15 -1.36
C LEU A 711 17.75 -24.05 -0.80
N VAL A 712 17.19 -23.06 -0.12
CA VAL A 712 17.92 -22.04 0.63
C VAL A 712 17.69 -22.26 2.12
N THR A 713 18.77 -22.44 2.87
CA THR A 713 18.71 -22.75 4.30
C THR A 713 19.81 -22.09 5.12
N ALA A 714 19.49 -21.77 6.38
CA ALA A 714 20.46 -21.30 7.37
C ALA A 714 21.08 -22.46 8.19
N HIS A 715 20.87 -23.71 7.76
CA HIS A 715 21.50 -24.89 8.35
C HIS A 715 22.82 -25.21 7.60
N PRO A 716 24.00 -24.80 8.12
CA PRO A 716 25.26 -24.83 7.36
C PRO A 716 25.74 -26.24 6.99
N SER A 717 25.41 -27.23 7.81
CA SER A 717 25.76 -28.63 7.60
C SER A 717 24.64 -29.45 6.96
N TRP A 718 23.61 -28.83 6.38
CA TRP A 718 22.45 -29.55 5.88
C TRP A 718 22.84 -30.60 4.82
N ARG A 719 22.28 -31.80 4.96
CA ARG A 719 22.41 -32.92 4.03
C ARG A 719 21.02 -33.52 3.79
N PRO A 720 20.74 -34.02 2.57
CA PRO A 720 19.50 -34.72 2.30
C PRO A 720 19.45 -36.03 3.09
N GLU A 721 18.40 -36.22 3.89
CA GLU A 721 18.12 -37.48 4.59
C GLU A 721 17.48 -38.50 3.63
N LYS A 722 17.54 -39.78 3.99
CA LYS A 722 16.96 -40.87 3.19
C LYS A 722 15.45 -40.62 3.02
N GLY A 723 14.96 -40.56 1.78
CA GLY A 723 13.54 -40.26 1.47
C GLY A 723 13.19 -38.77 1.28
N THR A 724 14.15 -37.85 1.49
CA THR A 724 13.98 -36.43 1.17
C THR A 724 14.35 -36.12 -0.27
N VAL A 725 13.76 -35.06 -0.83
CA VAL A 725 14.05 -34.62 -2.21
C VAL A 725 15.45 -34.04 -2.24
N ARG A 726 16.27 -34.46 -3.20
CA ARG A 726 17.56 -33.83 -3.50
C ARG A 726 17.34 -32.65 -4.45
N PRO A 727 17.53 -31.40 -4.02
CA PRO A 727 17.37 -30.24 -4.90
C PRO A 727 18.51 -30.17 -5.93
N ASP A 728 18.29 -29.50 -7.06
CA ASP A 728 19.31 -29.27 -8.10
C ASP A 728 20.43 -28.33 -7.62
N ALA A 729 20.10 -27.41 -6.71
CA ALA A 729 21.06 -26.60 -5.97
C ALA A 729 20.63 -26.39 -4.51
N VAL A 730 21.62 -26.23 -3.63
CA VAL A 730 21.41 -25.94 -2.21
C VAL A 730 22.30 -24.76 -1.84
N VAL A 731 21.73 -23.76 -1.17
CA VAL A 731 22.42 -22.59 -0.60
C VAL A 731 22.37 -22.70 0.91
N ARG A 732 23.52 -22.91 1.53
CA ARG A 732 23.74 -23.09 2.97
C ARG A 732 24.37 -21.85 3.56
N LEU A 733 23.60 -21.14 4.39
CA LEU A 733 23.96 -19.85 4.93
C LEU A 733 24.44 -20.02 6.38
N ASP A 734 25.76 -20.01 6.57
CA ASP A 734 26.39 -20.09 7.90
C ASP A 734 26.40 -18.71 8.58
N VAL A 735 25.37 -18.43 9.38
CA VAL A 735 25.24 -17.17 10.14
C VAL A 735 25.53 -17.31 11.63
N GLY A 736 26.02 -18.49 12.07
CA GLY A 736 26.20 -18.82 13.47
C GLY A 736 24.90 -18.91 14.28
N PRO A 737 24.98 -19.03 15.61
CA PRO A 737 23.80 -19.07 16.48
C PRO A 737 23.07 -17.72 16.50
N GLU A 738 21.75 -17.73 16.63
CA GLU A 738 20.97 -16.49 16.75
C GLU A 738 21.20 -15.81 18.11
N LEU A 739 21.22 -14.47 18.13
CA LEU A 739 21.37 -13.70 19.37
C LEU A 739 20.23 -13.95 20.36
N ILE A 740 19.02 -14.15 19.83
CA ILE A 740 17.90 -14.71 20.59
C ILE A 740 17.72 -16.14 20.09
N ALA A 741 18.09 -17.11 20.93
CA ALA A 741 18.12 -18.52 20.60
C ALA A 741 16.75 -18.98 20.08
N GLY A 742 16.77 -19.57 18.88
CA GLY A 742 15.56 -20.06 18.22
C GLY A 742 14.79 -19.02 17.40
N SER A 743 15.14 -17.75 17.49
CA SER A 743 14.52 -16.71 16.69
C SER A 743 15.10 -16.69 15.28
N THR A 744 14.46 -17.37 14.33
CA THR A 744 14.91 -17.41 12.91
C THR A 744 14.63 -16.11 12.15
N ARG A 745 14.04 -15.11 12.84
CA ARG A 745 13.68 -13.82 12.26
C ARG A 745 14.88 -12.89 12.05
N LEU A 746 15.92 -13.07 12.88
CA LEU A 746 17.08 -12.20 12.97
C LEU A 746 18.05 -12.51 11.82
N LYS A 747 19.22 -13.11 12.10
CA LYS A 747 20.28 -13.30 11.10
C LYS A 747 19.84 -14.22 9.98
N ALA A 748 19.20 -15.34 10.29
CA ALA A 748 18.70 -16.29 9.30
C ALA A 748 17.68 -15.64 8.34
N GLY A 749 16.73 -14.87 8.87
CA GLY A 749 15.77 -14.11 8.06
C GLY A 749 16.45 -13.03 7.22
N THR A 750 17.39 -12.27 7.80
CA THR A 750 18.14 -11.23 7.09
C THR A 750 18.92 -11.78 5.90
N VAL A 751 19.68 -12.86 6.09
CA VAL A 751 20.46 -13.46 4.99
C VAL A 751 19.55 -14.13 3.94
N THR A 752 18.39 -14.68 4.34
CA THR A 752 17.39 -15.21 3.40
C THR A 752 16.87 -14.10 2.48
N LYS A 753 16.57 -12.91 3.04
CA LYS A 753 16.18 -11.72 2.25
C LYS A 753 17.26 -11.34 1.24
N MET A 754 18.53 -11.32 1.65
CA MET A 754 19.65 -11.01 0.76
C MET A 754 19.72 -12.01 -0.41
N VAL A 755 19.57 -13.31 -0.15
CA VAL A 755 19.57 -14.33 -1.21
C VAL A 755 18.39 -14.17 -2.16
N CYS A 756 17.16 -13.96 -1.67
CA CYS A 756 15.99 -13.70 -2.53
C CYS A 756 16.24 -12.48 -3.44
N ASN A 757 16.70 -11.37 -2.86
CA ASN A 757 17.06 -10.16 -3.60
C ASN A 757 18.10 -10.44 -4.69
N ILE A 758 19.12 -11.26 -4.42
CA ILE A 758 20.16 -11.62 -5.39
C ILE A 758 19.56 -12.46 -6.53
N LEU A 759 18.82 -13.52 -6.21
CA LEU A 759 18.28 -14.46 -7.20
C LEU A 759 17.32 -13.76 -8.14
N SER A 760 16.37 -12.99 -7.61
CA SER A 760 15.37 -12.29 -8.41
C SER A 760 15.99 -11.19 -9.26
N SER A 761 16.87 -10.36 -8.69
CA SER A 761 17.52 -9.27 -9.43
C SER A 761 18.42 -9.78 -10.56
N ILE A 762 19.25 -10.79 -10.30
CA ILE A 762 20.11 -11.38 -11.33
C ILE A 762 19.25 -12.03 -12.41
N GLY A 763 18.18 -12.72 -12.03
CA GLY A 763 17.19 -13.25 -12.97
C GLY A 763 16.67 -12.18 -13.94
N MET A 764 16.22 -11.04 -13.39
CA MET A 764 15.67 -9.92 -14.17
C MET A 764 16.72 -9.18 -15.01
N ILE A 765 17.93 -8.99 -14.48
CA ILE A 765 19.06 -8.42 -15.24
C ILE A 765 19.36 -9.31 -16.45
N ARG A 766 19.40 -10.64 -16.28
CA ARG A 766 19.65 -11.60 -17.37
C ARG A 766 18.50 -11.71 -18.37
N LEU A 767 17.30 -11.27 -17.98
CA LEU A 767 16.15 -11.11 -18.88
C LEU A 767 16.17 -9.78 -19.64
N GLY A 768 17.14 -8.90 -19.39
CA GLY A 768 17.23 -7.59 -20.05
C GLY A 768 16.28 -6.55 -19.47
N ARG A 769 15.86 -6.68 -18.21
CA ARG A 769 14.99 -5.68 -17.53
C ARG A 769 15.77 -4.54 -16.86
N VAL A 770 17.10 -4.53 -17.00
CA VAL A 770 18.01 -3.51 -16.46
C VAL A 770 19.09 -3.25 -17.50
N TYR A 771 19.41 -1.97 -17.75
CA TYR A 771 20.41 -1.50 -18.70
C TYR A 771 21.47 -0.66 -17.98
#